data_AF-A0A8S2AYL3-F1
#
_entry.id   AF-A0A8S2AYL3-F1
#
_cell.length_a   1.000
_cell.length_b   1.000
_cell.length_c   1.000
_cell.angle_alpha   90.00
_cell.angle_beta   90.00
_cell.angle_gamma   90.00
#
_symmetry.space_group_name_H-M   'P 1'
#
loop_
_entity.id
_entity.type
_entity.pdbx_description
1 polymer ?
#
loop_
_entity_poly.entity_id
_entity_poly.type
_entity_poly.pdbx_seq_one_letter_code
_entity_poly.pdbx_strand_id
1 'polypeptide(L)'
;MLSGLMNFLNACLWPRSDHQARSASDSGGRQEGLLWYRDSGQHVFGDFSMAVVQANSLLEDQSQLESGSLSSHDSGPCGTFVGVYDGHGGPETSRFINDHMFHHLKRFTAEQQCMSSEVIKKAFQATEEGFLSIVTNQFQTRPQIATVGSCCLVSVICDGKLYVANAGDSRAVLGQVMRVTGEAHATQLSAEHNASIESVRRELQALHPDHPDIVVLKHNVWRVKGIIQVSRSIGDVYLKRSEFNREPLYAKFRLRSPFSKPLLSAEPAITVHTLEPHDQFIICASDGLWEHMSNQEAVDIVQNHPRNGIAKRLVKVALQEAAKKREMRYSDLKKIDRGVRRHFHDDITVIVVFFDTNLVSRGSLLRGPAVSVRGADLKMGAAENNLEMEEGTLEIGMEYRTVSGVAGPLVILEKVKGPKYQEIVNIRLGDGTTRRGQVLEVDGEKAVVQVFEGTSGIDNKYTTVQFTGEVLKTPVSLDMLGRIFNGSGKPIDNGPPILPEAYLDISGSSINPSERTYPEEMIQTGISTIDVMNSIARGQKIPLFSAAGLPHNEIAAQICRQAGLVKRLEKSDNLLEHQEDDNFAIVFAAMGVNMETAQFFKRDFEENGSMERVTLFLNLASLTANDPTIERIITPRIALTTAEYLAYECGKHVLVILTDMSSYADALREVSAAREEVPGRRGYPGYMYTDLATIYERAGRIEGRKGSITQIPILTMPNDDITHPTPDLTGYITEGQIYIDRQLHNRQIYPPINVLPSLSRLMKSAIGEGMTRRDHSDVSNQLYANYAIGKDVQAMKAVVGEEALSSEDLLYLEFLDKFERKFVAQGAYDTRNIFQSLDLAWTLLRIFPRELLHRIPAKTLDQFYSRDTTN
;
A
#
# COMPACT_ATOMS: atom_id res chain seq x y z
N MET A 1 -4.63 -58.11 52.47
CA MET A 1 -4.72 -56.86 53.26
C MET A 1 -3.57 -55.91 52.90
N LEU A 2 -3.48 -55.48 51.64
CA LEU A 2 -2.52 -54.45 51.18
C LEU A 2 -3.09 -53.55 50.06
N SER A 3 -4.32 -53.80 49.59
CA SER A 3 -5.03 -52.94 48.63
C SER A 3 -5.99 -51.92 49.29
N GLY A 4 -6.29 -52.07 50.58
CA GLY A 4 -7.22 -51.17 51.30
C GLY A 4 -6.58 -49.90 51.87
N LEU A 5 -5.25 -49.89 52.09
CA LEU A 5 -4.56 -48.73 52.68
C LEU A 5 -4.15 -47.68 51.63
N MET A 6 -4.05 -48.06 50.36
CA MET A 6 -3.68 -47.15 49.26
C MET A 6 -4.85 -46.28 48.79
N ASN A 7 -6.08 -46.65 49.13
CA ASN A 7 -7.28 -45.85 48.83
C ASN A 7 -7.62 -44.79 49.89
N PHE A 8 -6.89 -44.74 51.02
CA PHE A 8 -7.11 -43.72 52.06
C PHE A 8 -6.09 -42.57 52.03
N LEU A 9 -4.99 -42.70 51.29
CA LEU A 9 -3.97 -41.64 51.14
C LEU A 9 -4.12 -40.79 49.85
N ASN A 10 -4.96 -41.21 48.91
CA ASN A 10 -5.32 -40.40 47.73
C ASN A 10 -6.49 -39.41 47.96
N ALA A 11 -7.01 -39.32 49.19
CA ALA A 11 -8.17 -38.48 49.53
C ALA A 11 -7.82 -37.14 50.23
N CYS A 12 -6.54 -36.82 50.44
CA CYS A 12 -6.12 -35.64 51.20
C CYS A 12 -5.14 -34.69 50.48
N LEU A 13 -4.88 -34.88 49.18
CA LEU A 13 -4.00 -34.00 48.38
C LEU A 13 -4.61 -33.69 47.01
N TRP A 14 -5.83 -33.16 47.00
CA TRP A 14 -6.30 -32.28 45.93
C TRP A 14 -6.68 -30.95 46.58
N PRO A 15 -6.17 -29.80 46.11
CA PRO A 15 -6.80 -28.54 46.46
C PRO A 15 -8.24 -28.62 45.92
N ARG A 16 -9.22 -28.46 46.81
CA ARG A 16 -10.55 -27.99 46.43
C ARG A 16 -10.35 -26.68 45.68
N SER A 17 -10.40 -26.72 44.35
CA SER A 17 -10.55 -25.50 43.56
C SER A 17 -12.01 -25.11 43.61
N ASP A 18 -12.24 -23.99 44.31
CA ASP A 18 -13.48 -23.30 44.57
C ASP A 18 -14.62 -23.56 43.58
N HIS A 19 -15.77 -23.93 44.15
CA HIS A 19 -17.05 -23.44 43.70
C HIS A 19 -17.08 -21.91 43.82
N GLN A 20 -16.35 -21.22 42.94
CA GLN A 20 -16.60 -19.82 42.64
C GLN A 20 -17.70 -19.78 41.59
N ALA A 21 -18.74 -19.00 41.91
CA ALA A 21 -19.89 -18.75 41.08
C ALA A 21 -19.49 -18.61 39.60
N ARG A 22 -19.99 -19.51 38.76
CA ARG A 22 -19.93 -19.34 37.30
C ARG A 22 -20.76 -18.12 36.96
N SER A 23 -20.12 -16.96 36.88
CA SER A 23 -20.67 -15.80 36.21
C SER A 23 -20.88 -16.19 34.75
N ALA A 24 -22.12 -16.09 34.29
CA ALA A 24 -22.42 -15.99 32.87
C ALA A 24 -21.68 -14.75 32.32
N SER A 25 -20.77 -14.90 31.35
CA SER A 25 -20.36 -13.82 30.41
C SER A 25 -19.17 -14.10 29.45
N ASP A 26 -18.60 -15.31 29.32
CA ASP A 26 -17.56 -15.56 28.27
C ASP A 26 -18.20 -16.11 26.97
N SER A 27 -19.02 -15.28 26.31
CA SER A 27 -19.73 -15.64 25.07
C SER A 27 -18.86 -15.53 23.80
N GLY A 28 -17.77 -14.76 23.84
CA GLY A 28 -16.83 -14.54 22.71
C GLY A 28 -15.59 -15.44 22.75
N GLY A 29 -15.00 -15.75 21.58
CA GLY A 29 -13.70 -16.44 21.51
C GLY A 29 -12.52 -15.55 21.95
N ARG A 30 -11.34 -16.16 22.09
CA ARG A 30 -10.09 -15.51 22.50
C ARG A 30 -9.19 -15.23 21.31
N GLN A 31 -8.37 -14.18 21.40
CA GLN A 31 -7.43 -13.78 20.34
C GLN A 31 -5.99 -13.71 20.88
N GLU A 32 -5.03 -14.33 20.18
CA GLU A 32 -3.60 -14.29 20.45
C GLU A 32 -2.86 -13.92 19.14
N GLY A 33 -2.58 -12.63 18.96
CA GLY A 33 -2.01 -12.10 17.72
C GLY A 33 -2.94 -12.32 16.52
N LEU A 34 -2.47 -13.09 15.54
CA LEU A 34 -3.23 -13.45 14.32
C LEU A 34 -4.10 -14.71 14.48
N LEU A 35 -4.13 -15.32 15.67
CA LEU A 35 -4.91 -16.52 15.96
C LEU A 35 -6.13 -16.16 16.82
N TRP A 36 -7.33 -16.45 16.32
CA TRP A 36 -8.55 -16.48 17.11
C TRP A 36 -8.90 -17.93 17.46
N TYR A 37 -9.41 -18.19 18.65
CA TYR A 37 -9.79 -19.53 19.08
C TYR A 37 -10.83 -19.55 20.20
N ARG A 38 -11.63 -20.62 20.23
CA ARG A 38 -12.50 -20.99 21.33
C ARG A 38 -12.08 -22.37 21.83
N ASP A 39 -11.44 -22.39 22.99
CA ASP A 39 -10.85 -23.60 23.55
C ASP A 39 -11.90 -24.70 23.78
N SER A 40 -13.06 -24.33 24.32
CA SER A 40 -14.20 -25.24 24.48
C SER A 40 -15.54 -24.49 24.44
N GLY A 41 -16.56 -25.09 23.84
CA GLY A 41 -17.96 -24.67 23.94
C GLY A 41 -18.89 -25.88 23.96
N GLN A 42 -20.16 -25.67 24.32
CA GLN A 42 -21.18 -26.73 24.36
C GLN A 42 -22.20 -26.52 23.25
N HIS A 43 -22.66 -27.61 22.64
CA HIS A 43 -23.75 -27.64 21.65
C HIS A 43 -24.75 -28.74 22.03
N VAL A 44 -25.86 -28.87 21.30
CA VAL A 44 -26.96 -29.81 21.64
C VAL A 44 -26.46 -31.25 21.86
N PHE A 45 -25.42 -31.68 21.14
CA PHE A 45 -24.96 -33.06 21.13
C PHE A 45 -23.58 -33.27 21.77
N GLY A 46 -23.01 -32.29 22.47
CA GLY A 46 -21.72 -32.45 23.14
C GLY A 46 -20.91 -31.15 23.25
N ASP A 47 -19.59 -31.29 23.09
CA ASP A 47 -18.65 -30.17 23.16
C ASP A 47 -18.05 -29.85 21.78
N PHE A 48 -17.48 -28.66 21.62
CA PHE A 48 -16.72 -28.29 20.44
C PHE A 48 -15.49 -27.43 20.78
N SER A 49 -14.54 -27.38 19.86
CA SER A 49 -13.38 -26.49 19.88
C SER A 49 -13.21 -25.87 18.50
N MET A 50 -12.76 -24.61 18.45
CA MET A 50 -12.70 -23.84 17.21
C MET A 50 -11.45 -22.95 17.17
N ALA A 51 -10.81 -22.82 16.02
CA ALA A 51 -9.66 -21.93 15.83
C ALA A 51 -9.56 -21.43 14.39
N VAL A 52 -9.12 -20.18 14.24
CA VAL A 52 -8.88 -19.51 12.95
C VAL A 52 -7.56 -18.75 13.05
N VAL A 53 -6.65 -18.92 12.08
CA VAL A 53 -5.42 -18.12 12.00
C VAL A 53 -5.30 -17.42 10.66
N GLN A 54 -4.98 -16.13 10.72
CA GLN A 54 -4.78 -15.28 9.55
C GLN A 54 -3.34 -15.40 9.00
N ALA A 55 -3.25 -15.60 7.69
CA ALA A 55 -2.05 -15.52 6.86
C ALA A 55 -2.17 -14.42 5.80
N ASN A 56 -3.34 -14.27 5.19
CA ASN A 56 -3.63 -13.29 4.15
C ASN A 56 -3.68 -11.85 4.72
N SER A 57 -3.52 -10.84 3.86
CA SER A 57 -3.57 -9.43 4.29
C SER A 57 -4.90 -9.07 4.94
N LEU A 58 -5.99 -9.63 4.43
CA LEU A 58 -7.31 -9.68 5.04
C LEU A 58 -7.60 -11.12 5.44
N LEU A 59 -8.29 -11.36 6.55
CA LEU A 59 -8.75 -12.71 6.88
C LEU A 59 -9.93 -13.04 5.97
N GLU A 60 -9.67 -13.89 4.97
CA GLU A 60 -10.65 -14.28 3.95
C GLU A 60 -11.55 -15.38 4.48
N ASP A 61 -11.01 -16.27 5.31
CA ASP A 61 -11.76 -17.32 5.98
C ASP A 61 -12.82 -16.79 6.94
N GLN A 62 -13.98 -17.43 6.93
CA GLN A 62 -15.06 -17.24 7.89
C GLN A 62 -15.53 -18.58 8.42
N SER A 63 -16.11 -18.58 9.62
CA SER A 63 -16.66 -19.80 10.18
C SER A 63 -17.75 -19.53 11.20
N GLN A 64 -18.62 -20.52 11.39
CA GLN A 64 -19.72 -20.41 12.33
C GLN A 64 -20.12 -21.77 12.91
N LEU A 65 -20.64 -21.73 14.13
CA LEU A 65 -21.32 -22.83 14.79
C LEU A 65 -22.61 -22.30 15.41
N GLU A 66 -23.73 -22.90 15.02
CA GLU A 66 -25.07 -22.55 15.48
C GLU A 66 -25.72 -23.80 16.05
N SER A 67 -26.17 -23.75 17.30
CA SER A 67 -26.73 -24.88 18.03
C SER A 67 -28.06 -24.46 18.65
N GLY A 68 -29.11 -25.26 18.45
CA GLY A 68 -30.46 -24.96 18.91
C GLY A 68 -31.51 -25.26 17.84
N SER A 69 -32.56 -24.43 17.74
CA SER A 69 -33.58 -24.60 16.69
C SER A 69 -32.97 -24.36 15.31
N LEU A 70 -33.16 -25.31 14.40
CA LEU A 70 -32.79 -25.25 12.98
C LEU A 70 -33.96 -24.79 12.10
N SER A 71 -35.04 -24.28 12.70
CA SER A 71 -36.21 -23.73 12.00
C SER A 71 -36.48 -22.30 12.45
N SER A 72 -37.17 -21.53 11.61
CA SER A 72 -37.74 -20.22 12.01
C SER A 72 -39.01 -20.36 12.87
N HIS A 73 -39.61 -21.55 12.95
CA HIS A 73 -40.72 -21.85 13.85
C HIS A 73 -40.24 -22.45 15.18
N ASP A 74 -40.87 -22.06 16.30
CA ASP A 74 -40.53 -22.53 17.65
C ASP A 74 -40.70 -24.04 17.87
N SER A 75 -41.42 -24.73 16.98
CA SER A 75 -41.67 -26.18 17.01
C SER A 75 -40.82 -26.98 16.02
N GLY A 76 -39.82 -26.38 15.37
CA GLY A 76 -38.99 -27.06 14.39
C GLY A 76 -37.86 -27.91 14.97
N PRO A 77 -37.15 -28.67 14.11
CA PRO A 77 -36.08 -29.57 14.54
C PRO A 77 -34.94 -28.81 15.22
N CYS A 78 -34.38 -29.41 16.27
CA CYS A 78 -33.20 -28.89 16.96
C CYS A 78 -31.94 -29.64 16.54
N GLY A 79 -30.83 -28.94 16.42
CA GLY A 79 -29.56 -29.55 16.13
C GLY A 79 -28.39 -28.58 16.13
N THR A 80 -27.29 -28.99 15.50
CA THR A 80 -26.04 -28.21 15.43
C THR A 80 -25.64 -28.04 13.97
N PHE A 81 -25.49 -26.80 13.53
CA PHE A 81 -24.97 -26.37 12.24
C PHE A 81 -23.52 -25.90 12.41
N VAL A 82 -22.67 -26.29 11.48
CA VAL A 82 -21.25 -25.93 11.44
C VAL A 82 -20.93 -25.47 10.02
N GLY A 83 -20.34 -24.29 9.88
CA GLY A 83 -19.91 -23.72 8.61
C GLY A 83 -18.43 -23.37 8.62
N VAL A 84 -17.69 -23.82 7.61
CA VAL A 84 -16.32 -23.40 7.30
C VAL A 84 -16.34 -22.83 5.89
N TYR A 85 -15.95 -21.57 5.76
CA TYR A 85 -16.00 -20.81 4.52
C TYR A 85 -14.61 -20.29 4.22
N ASP A 86 -13.91 -21.02 3.36
CA ASP A 86 -12.55 -20.71 2.95
C ASP A 86 -12.64 -19.72 1.78
N GLY A 87 -12.26 -18.47 2.05
CA GLY A 87 -12.50 -17.34 1.16
C GLY A 87 -11.31 -17.10 0.24
N HIS A 88 -11.55 -16.68 -1.00
CA HIS A 88 -10.47 -16.34 -1.92
C HIS A 88 -10.78 -15.11 -2.77
N GLY A 89 -9.75 -14.30 -3.01
CA GLY A 89 -9.85 -13.07 -3.79
C GLY A 89 -10.54 -11.91 -3.05
N GLY A 90 -10.85 -12.10 -1.77
CA GLY A 90 -11.52 -11.17 -0.87
C GLY A 90 -12.42 -11.89 0.16
N PRO A 91 -12.73 -11.27 1.31
CA PRO A 91 -13.58 -11.86 2.35
C PRO A 91 -15.09 -11.71 2.08
N GLU A 92 -15.51 -11.01 1.03
CA GLU A 92 -16.92 -10.61 0.87
C GLU A 92 -17.86 -11.80 0.67
N THR A 93 -17.44 -12.79 -0.13
CA THR A 93 -18.27 -13.97 -0.38
C THR A 93 -18.39 -14.83 0.87
N SER A 94 -17.28 -15.10 1.57
CA SER A 94 -17.29 -15.89 2.81
C SER A 94 -18.07 -15.21 3.93
N ARG A 95 -17.99 -13.87 4.06
CA ARG A 95 -18.83 -13.09 4.99
C ARG A 95 -20.29 -13.15 4.62
N PHE A 96 -20.63 -13.00 3.34
CA PHE A 96 -22.01 -13.11 2.88
C PHE A 96 -22.59 -14.50 3.20
N ILE A 97 -21.83 -15.57 2.99
CA ILE A 97 -22.23 -16.93 3.36
C ILE A 97 -22.44 -17.02 4.88
N ASN A 98 -21.51 -16.50 5.69
CA ASN A 98 -21.61 -16.49 7.15
C ASN A 98 -22.89 -15.79 7.66
N ASP A 99 -23.29 -14.71 6.99
CA ASP A 99 -24.48 -13.94 7.35
C ASP A 99 -25.79 -14.56 6.88
N HIS A 100 -25.80 -15.39 5.84
CA HIS A 100 -27.04 -15.78 5.16
C HIS A 100 -27.30 -17.30 5.14
N MET A 101 -26.26 -18.14 5.11
CA MET A 101 -26.40 -19.58 4.88
C MET A 101 -27.29 -20.25 5.95
N PHE A 102 -27.03 -19.97 7.23
CA PHE A 102 -27.84 -20.53 8.31
C PHE A 102 -29.28 -20.01 8.31
N HIS A 103 -29.49 -18.75 7.94
CA HIS A 103 -30.84 -18.17 7.82
C HIS A 103 -31.63 -18.80 6.67
N HIS A 104 -31.00 -19.03 5.52
CA HIS A 104 -31.62 -19.74 4.40
C HIS A 104 -31.95 -21.18 4.78
N LEU A 105 -31.04 -21.87 5.45
CA LEU A 105 -31.28 -23.23 5.95
C LEU A 105 -32.44 -23.26 6.94
N LYS A 106 -32.53 -22.31 7.89
CA LYS A 106 -33.68 -22.18 8.79
C LYS A 106 -35.00 -21.99 8.05
N ARG A 107 -35.01 -21.09 7.07
CA ARG A 107 -36.19 -20.79 6.26
C ARG A 107 -36.68 -22.03 5.52
N PHE A 108 -35.78 -22.72 4.80
CA PHE A 108 -36.16 -23.90 4.01
C PHE A 108 -36.48 -25.12 4.89
N THR A 109 -35.87 -25.26 6.06
CA THR A 109 -36.26 -26.26 7.06
C THR A 109 -37.67 -26.02 7.58
N ALA A 110 -38.06 -24.74 7.79
CA ALA A 110 -39.43 -24.39 8.19
C ALA A 110 -40.45 -24.71 7.08
N GLU A 111 -40.13 -24.38 5.83
CA GLU A 111 -40.97 -24.68 4.67
C GLU A 111 -41.18 -26.19 4.46
N GLN A 112 -40.13 -27.01 4.65
CA GLN A 112 -40.20 -28.46 4.46
C GLN A 112 -40.53 -29.24 5.75
N GLN A 113 -40.61 -28.56 6.90
CA GLN A 113 -40.83 -29.11 8.23
C GLN A 113 -39.79 -30.13 8.73
N CYS A 114 -38.74 -30.43 7.96
CA CYS A 114 -37.67 -31.35 8.34
C CYS A 114 -36.33 -30.95 7.71
N MET A 115 -35.23 -31.42 8.30
CA MET A 115 -33.89 -31.29 7.70
C MET A 115 -33.69 -32.37 6.63
N SER A 116 -33.25 -31.97 5.44
CA SER A 116 -32.99 -32.89 4.32
C SER A 116 -31.84 -32.41 3.43
N SER A 117 -31.32 -33.28 2.56
CA SER A 117 -30.35 -32.89 1.54
C SER A 117 -30.90 -31.81 0.60
N GLU A 118 -32.20 -31.83 0.32
CA GLU A 118 -32.87 -30.84 -0.52
C GLU A 118 -32.93 -29.47 0.15
N VAL A 119 -33.18 -29.40 1.46
CA VAL A 119 -33.10 -28.15 2.24
C VAL A 119 -31.71 -27.53 2.11
N ILE A 120 -30.65 -28.32 2.29
CA ILE A 120 -29.28 -27.83 2.21
C ILE A 120 -28.97 -27.36 0.78
N LYS A 121 -29.36 -28.12 -0.23
CA LYS A 121 -29.18 -27.73 -1.64
C LYS A 121 -29.87 -26.40 -1.97
N LYS A 122 -31.11 -26.20 -1.50
CA LYS A 122 -31.84 -24.92 -1.64
C LYS A 122 -31.18 -23.78 -0.89
N ALA A 123 -30.61 -24.03 0.29
CA ALA A 123 -29.87 -23.02 1.04
C ALA A 123 -28.62 -22.55 0.29
N PHE A 124 -27.85 -23.47 -0.29
CA PHE A 124 -26.72 -23.13 -1.17
C PHE A 124 -27.16 -22.33 -2.39
N GLN A 125 -28.24 -22.77 -3.07
CA GLN A 125 -28.76 -22.07 -4.24
C GLN A 125 -29.21 -20.64 -3.90
N ALA A 126 -29.97 -20.46 -2.81
CA ALA A 126 -30.43 -19.13 -2.39
C ALA A 126 -29.26 -18.21 -1.98
N THR A 127 -28.22 -18.77 -1.37
CA THR A 127 -27.02 -18.02 -0.99
C THR A 127 -26.26 -17.56 -2.24
N GLU A 128 -26.08 -18.43 -3.24
CA GLU A 128 -25.46 -18.08 -4.52
C GLU A 128 -26.27 -17.02 -5.28
N GLU A 129 -27.59 -17.18 -5.37
CA GLU A 129 -28.47 -16.19 -6.03
C GLU A 129 -28.47 -14.83 -5.31
N GLY A 130 -28.43 -14.85 -3.98
CA GLY A 130 -28.28 -13.65 -3.16
C GLY A 130 -26.98 -12.91 -3.45
N PHE A 131 -25.85 -13.63 -3.47
CA PHE A 131 -24.56 -13.02 -3.77
C PHE A 131 -24.46 -12.55 -5.23
N LEU A 132 -25.00 -13.31 -6.19
CA LEU A 132 -25.11 -12.90 -7.59
C LEU A 132 -25.86 -11.58 -7.74
N SER A 133 -26.90 -11.35 -6.94
CA SER A 133 -27.64 -10.09 -6.93
C SER A 133 -26.77 -8.92 -6.47
N ILE A 134 -25.93 -9.13 -5.46
CA ILE A 134 -24.94 -8.13 -5.01
C ILE A 134 -23.94 -7.82 -6.12
N VAL A 135 -23.39 -8.86 -6.76
CA VAL A 135 -22.45 -8.70 -7.88
C VAL A 135 -23.11 -7.91 -9.01
N THR A 136 -24.35 -8.25 -9.38
CA THR A 136 -25.11 -7.56 -10.43
C THR A 136 -25.25 -6.07 -10.15
N ASN A 137 -25.58 -5.70 -8.91
CA ASN A 137 -25.78 -4.31 -8.51
C ASN A 137 -24.46 -3.52 -8.43
N GLN A 138 -23.36 -4.18 -8.05
CA GLN A 138 -22.06 -3.53 -7.84
C GLN A 138 -21.10 -3.66 -9.01
N PHE A 139 -21.41 -4.44 -10.05
CA PHE A 139 -20.44 -4.76 -11.11
C PHE A 139 -19.90 -3.52 -11.84
N GLN A 140 -20.73 -2.49 -12.03
CA GLN A 140 -20.32 -1.26 -12.72
C GLN A 140 -19.37 -0.40 -11.87
N THR A 141 -19.58 -0.34 -10.55
CA THR A 141 -18.81 0.51 -9.64
C THR A 141 -17.62 -0.22 -9.03
N ARG A 142 -17.73 -1.54 -8.83
CA ARG A 142 -16.73 -2.40 -8.18
C ARG A 142 -16.65 -3.77 -8.89
N PRO A 143 -16.16 -3.84 -10.14
CA PRO A 143 -16.18 -5.09 -10.94
C PRO A 143 -15.41 -6.26 -10.31
N GLN A 144 -14.43 -5.99 -9.46
CA GLN A 144 -13.65 -7.00 -8.73
C GLN A 144 -14.53 -7.92 -7.86
N ILE A 145 -15.70 -7.47 -7.40
CA ILE A 145 -16.59 -8.31 -6.61
C ILE A 145 -17.01 -9.59 -7.34
N ALA A 146 -17.03 -9.56 -8.68
CA ALA A 146 -17.35 -10.72 -9.49
C ALA A 146 -16.29 -11.83 -9.40
N THR A 147 -15.06 -11.51 -9.00
CA THR A 147 -13.93 -12.46 -8.87
C THR A 147 -13.74 -13.00 -7.46
N VAL A 148 -14.52 -12.53 -6.48
CA VAL A 148 -14.45 -12.99 -5.10
C VAL A 148 -15.27 -14.26 -4.98
N GLY A 149 -14.70 -15.29 -4.34
CA GLY A 149 -15.35 -16.58 -4.15
C GLY A 149 -15.08 -17.16 -2.78
N SER A 150 -15.76 -18.26 -2.46
CA SER A 150 -15.47 -19.03 -1.26
C SER A 150 -15.85 -20.50 -1.44
N CYS A 151 -14.96 -21.37 -0.98
CA CYS A 151 -15.26 -22.76 -0.68
C CYS A 151 -16.21 -22.83 0.52
N CYS A 152 -17.29 -23.60 0.40
CA CYS A 152 -18.33 -23.66 1.42
C CYS A 152 -18.52 -25.10 1.89
N LEU A 153 -18.10 -25.37 3.13
CA LEU A 153 -18.32 -26.62 3.83
C LEU A 153 -19.34 -26.42 4.94
N VAL A 154 -20.42 -27.18 4.89
CA VAL A 154 -21.49 -27.16 5.89
C VAL A 154 -21.70 -28.56 6.45
N SER A 155 -21.70 -28.68 7.78
CA SER A 155 -22.09 -29.90 8.49
C SER A 155 -23.29 -29.63 9.39
N VAL A 156 -24.32 -30.47 9.31
CA VAL A 156 -25.53 -30.34 10.13
C VAL A 156 -25.80 -31.65 10.85
N ILE A 157 -25.90 -31.58 12.17
CA ILE A 157 -26.27 -32.70 13.03
C ILE A 157 -27.73 -32.50 13.41
N CYS A 158 -28.60 -33.41 13.00
CA CYS A 158 -30.03 -33.36 13.28
C CYS A 158 -30.61 -34.78 13.27
N ASP A 159 -31.43 -35.11 14.26
CA ASP A 159 -32.17 -36.39 14.33
C ASP A 159 -31.28 -37.65 14.15
N GLY A 160 -30.11 -37.66 14.79
CA GLY A 160 -29.16 -38.79 14.71
C GLY A 160 -28.46 -38.93 13.36
N LYS A 161 -28.63 -37.97 12.46
CA LYS A 161 -27.95 -37.92 11.16
C LYS A 161 -26.97 -36.75 11.11
N LEU A 162 -25.89 -36.97 10.40
CA LEU A 162 -24.87 -35.99 10.06
C LEU A 162 -24.92 -35.76 8.55
N TYR A 163 -25.34 -34.57 8.16
CA TYR A 163 -25.33 -34.10 6.78
C TYR A 163 -24.04 -33.32 6.55
N VAL A 164 -23.28 -33.66 5.52
CA VAL A 164 -22.05 -32.94 5.13
C VAL A 164 -22.23 -32.48 3.68
N ALA A 165 -22.21 -31.18 3.47
CA ALA A 165 -22.31 -30.56 2.15
C ALA A 165 -21.05 -29.75 1.86
N ASN A 166 -20.41 -29.99 0.72
CA ASN A 166 -19.19 -29.30 0.33
C ASN A 166 -19.24 -28.79 -1.11
N ALA A 167 -18.89 -27.52 -1.29
CA ALA A 167 -18.63 -26.89 -2.58
C ALA A 167 -17.25 -26.21 -2.51
N GLY A 168 -16.20 -26.93 -2.91
CA GLY A 168 -14.82 -26.50 -2.72
C GLY A 168 -13.89 -27.65 -2.33
N ASP A 169 -12.75 -27.32 -1.73
CA ASP A 169 -11.68 -28.22 -1.31
C ASP A 169 -11.40 -28.22 0.20
N SER A 170 -12.25 -27.54 0.99
CA SER A 170 -12.38 -27.81 2.43
C SER A 170 -12.82 -29.25 2.68
N ARG A 171 -12.48 -29.81 3.86
CA ARG A 171 -12.86 -31.20 4.22
C ARG A 171 -13.51 -31.35 5.59
N ALA A 172 -14.41 -32.32 5.66
CA ALA A 172 -15.00 -32.87 6.88
C ALA A 172 -14.57 -34.33 7.08
N VAL A 173 -13.91 -34.60 8.20
CA VAL A 173 -13.34 -35.91 8.54
C VAL A 173 -13.93 -36.40 9.87
N LEU A 174 -14.55 -37.57 9.83
CA LEU A 174 -15.14 -38.26 10.98
C LEU A 174 -14.07 -39.10 11.70
N GLY A 175 -13.95 -38.93 13.01
CA GLY A 175 -13.11 -39.76 13.88
C GLY A 175 -13.94 -40.88 14.52
N GLN A 176 -13.63 -42.12 14.15
CA GLN A 176 -14.35 -43.32 14.57
C GLN A 176 -13.47 -44.19 15.47
N VAL A 177 -13.86 -44.44 16.71
CA VAL A 177 -13.05 -45.26 17.63
C VAL A 177 -13.45 -46.72 17.53
N MET A 178 -12.51 -47.58 17.13
CA MET A 178 -12.71 -49.02 17.10
C MET A 178 -12.78 -49.57 18.53
N ARG A 179 -13.92 -50.19 18.88
CA ARG A 179 -14.15 -50.75 20.24
C ARG A 179 -13.13 -51.82 20.66
N VAL A 180 -12.47 -52.48 19.72
CA VAL A 180 -11.55 -53.60 19.98
C VAL A 180 -10.13 -53.12 20.28
N THR A 181 -9.62 -52.13 19.54
CA THR A 181 -8.24 -51.62 19.68
C THR A 181 -8.16 -50.32 20.49
N GLY A 182 -9.26 -49.57 20.58
CA GLY A 182 -9.28 -48.22 21.15
C GLY A 182 -8.66 -47.16 20.23
N GLU A 183 -8.21 -47.55 19.04
CA GLU A 183 -7.65 -46.65 18.02
C GLU A 183 -8.75 -45.93 17.24
N ALA A 184 -8.50 -44.67 16.88
CA ALA A 184 -9.41 -43.87 16.08
C ALA A 184 -9.04 -43.99 14.59
N HIS A 185 -10.04 -44.23 13.74
CA HIS A 185 -9.90 -44.26 12.29
C HIS A 185 -10.51 -43.01 11.66
N ALA A 186 -9.83 -42.45 10.66
CA ALA A 186 -10.29 -41.27 9.95
C ALA A 186 -11.10 -41.63 8.69
N THR A 187 -12.36 -41.21 8.67
CA THR A 187 -13.27 -41.38 7.53
C THR A 187 -13.65 -40.02 6.95
N GLN A 188 -13.22 -39.71 5.72
CA GLN A 188 -13.59 -38.46 5.05
C GLN A 188 -15.03 -38.54 4.53
N LEU A 189 -15.87 -37.58 4.93
CA LEU A 189 -17.29 -37.53 4.53
C LEU A 189 -17.54 -36.55 3.36
N SER A 190 -16.67 -35.56 3.17
CA SER A 190 -16.79 -34.56 2.11
C SER A 190 -16.09 -34.98 0.82
N ALA A 191 -16.74 -34.77 -0.32
CA ALA A 191 -16.07 -34.82 -1.62
C ALA A 191 -15.31 -33.51 -1.89
N GLU A 192 -14.07 -33.61 -2.38
CA GLU A 192 -13.22 -32.46 -2.71
C GLU A 192 -13.36 -32.09 -4.19
N HIS A 193 -13.40 -30.80 -4.47
CA HIS A 193 -13.63 -30.25 -5.80
C HIS A 193 -12.41 -29.48 -6.33
N ASN A 194 -11.19 -29.97 -6.07
CA ASN A 194 -9.93 -29.37 -6.52
C ASN A 194 -9.46 -29.99 -7.85
N ALA A 195 -9.07 -29.15 -8.82
CA ALA A 195 -8.58 -29.56 -10.14
C ALA A 195 -7.27 -30.36 -10.10
N SER A 196 -6.57 -30.42 -8.97
CA SER A 196 -5.42 -31.31 -8.80
C SER A 196 -5.83 -32.79 -8.75
N ILE A 197 -7.09 -33.09 -8.40
CA ILE A 197 -7.64 -34.44 -8.31
C ILE A 197 -8.04 -34.93 -9.71
N GLU A 198 -7.61 -36.14 -10.09
CA GLU A 198 -7.84 -36.68 -11.43
C GLU A 198 -9.32 -36.89 -11.76
N SER A 199 -10.14 -37.36 -10.82
CA SER A 199 -11.59 -37.53 -11.02
C SER A 199 -12.29 -36.21 -11.34
N VAL A 200 -11.94 -35.14 -10.61
CA VAL A 200 -12.47 -33.78 -10.83
C VAL A 200 -12.05 -33.26 -12.21
N ARG A 201 -10.82 -33.52 -12.65
CA ARG A 201 -10.37 -33.15 -14.02
C ARG A 201 -11.19 -33.85 -15.09
N ARG A 202 -11.43 -35.16 -14.93
CA ARG A 202 -12.26 -35.94 -15.86
C ARG A 202 -13.70 -35.45 -15.88
N GLU A 203 -14.27 -35.09 -14.72
CA GLU A 203 -15.60 -34.49 -14.60
C GLU A 203 -15.67 -33.15 -15.36
N LEU A 204 -14.72 -32.24 -15.13
CA LEU A 204 -14.65 -30.94 -15.82
C LEU A 204 -14.56 -31.09 -17.34
N GLN A 205 -13.74 -32.02 -17.81
CA GLN A 205 -13.58 -32.33 -19.24
C GLN A 205 -14.86 -32.92 -19.83
N ALA A 206 -15.57 -33.79 -19.10
CA ALA A 206 -16.83 -34.38 -19.55
C ALA A 206 -17.97 -33.35 -19.62
N LEU A 207 -18.02 -32.40 -18.69
CA LEU A 207 -19.02 -31.32 -18.68
C LEU A 207 -18.77 -30.26 -19.77
N HIS A 208 -17.50 -30.09 -20.18
CA HIS A 208 -17.06 -29.07 -21.14
C HIS A 208 -16.29 -29.67 -22.33
N PRO A 209 -16.92 -30.52 -23.15
CA PRO A 209 -16.24 -31.17 -24.28
C PRO A 209 -15.73 -30.18 -25.33
N ASP A 210 -16.36 -29.00 -25.42
CA ASP A 210 -16.02 -27.94 -26.37
C ASP A 210 -14.83 -27.06 -25.91
N HIS A 211 -14.33 -27.27 -24.69
CA HIS A 211 -13.22 -26.51 -24.10
C HIS A 211 -12.06 -27.46 -23.75
N PRO A 212 -11.16 -27.77 -24.71
CA PRO A 212 -10.01 -28.65 -24.44
C PRO A 212 -9.03 -28.04 -23.42
N ASP A 213 -9.09 -26.72 -23.23
CA ASP A 213 -8.34 -25.93 -22.28
C ASP A 213 -9.06 -25.73 -20.92
N ILE A 214 -10.13 -26.47 -20.64
CA ILE A 214 -10.90 -26.31 -19.38
C ILE A 214 -10.04 -26.56 -18.14
N VAL A 215 -9.11 -27.51 -18.19
CA VAL A 215 -8.11 -27.74 -17.13
C VAL A 215 -6.72 -27.52 -17.70
N VAL A 216 -5.96 -26.61 -17.11
CA VAL A 216 -4.61 -26.23 -17.56
C VAL A 216 -3.62 -26.43 -16.42
N LEU A 217 -2.48 -27.06 -16.71
CA LEU A 217 -1.36 -27.13 -15.78
C LEU A 217 -0.55 -25.83 -15.88
N LYS A 218 -0.52 -25.03 -14.81
CA LYS A 218 0.19 -23.74 -14.76
C LYS A 218 1.03 -23.69 -13.49
N HIS A 219 2.34 -23.45 -13.62
CA HIS A 219 3.30 -23.48 -12.50
C HIS A 219 3.22 -24.77 -11.67
N ASN A 220 3.16 -25.95 -12.33
CA ASN A 220 3.02 -27.27 -11.70
C ASN A 220 1.73 -27.51 -10.88
N VAL A 221 0.72 -26.65 -11.04
CA VAL A 221 -0.58 -26.80 -10.37
C VAL A 221 -1.70 -26.79 -11.40
N TRP A 222 -2.64 -27.74 -11.28
CA TRP A 222 -3.79 -27.83 -12.17
C TRP A 222 -4.83 -26.77 -11.82
N ARG A 223 -5.30 -26.01 -12.81
CA ARG A 223 -6.25 -24.91 -12.64
C ARG A 223 -7.34 -24.93 -13.71
N VAL A 224 -8.57 -24.58 -13.34
CA VAL A 224 -9.68 -24.34 -14.26
C VAL A 224 -9.38 -23.09 -15.08
N LYS A 225 -9.33 -23.25 -16.42
CA LYS A 225 -8.89 -22.23 -17.41
C LYS A 225 -7.56 -21.54 -17.07
N GLY A 226 -6.71 -22.17 -16.26
CA GLY A 226 -5.43 -21.58 -15.81
C GLY A 226 -5.55 -20.48 -14.75
N ILE A 227 -6.72 -20.33 -14.12
CA ILE A 227 -7.01 -19.26 -13.15
C ILE A 227 -7.12 -19.80 -11.73
N ILE A 228 -8.12 -20.64 -11.46
CA ILE A 228 -8.50 -21.09 -10.10
C ILE A 228 -8.34 -22.61 -9.93
N GLN A 229 -8.04 -23.10 -8.73
CA GLN A 229 -7.87 -24.54 -8.48
C GLN A 229 -9.19 -25.26 -8.21
N VAL A 230 -10.18 -24.58 -7.62
CA VAL A 230 -11.46 -25.20 -7.31
C VAL A 230 -12.38 -25.23 -8.53
N SER A 231 -13.16 -26.30 -8.64
CA SER A 231 -14.20 -26.50 -9.66
C SER A 231 -15.59 -26.13 -9.17
N ARG A 232 -15.75 -26.01 -7.85
CA ARG A 232 -17.00 -25.60 -7.20
C ARG A 232 -16.72 -24.57 -6.12
N SER A 233 -17.54 -23.53 -6.05
CA SER A 233 -17.48 -22.44 -5.07
C SER A 233 -18.79 -21.68 -5.06
N ILE A 234 -19.08 -20.94 -3.99
CA ILE A 234 -20.06 -19.84 -4.01
C ILE A 234 -19.31 -18.57 -4.45
N GLY A 235 -19.93 -17.66 -5.20
CA GLY A 235 -19.25 -16.50 -5.78
C GLY A 235 -18.55 -16.81 -7.11
N ASP A 236 -17.37 -16.25 -7.39
CA ASP A 236 -16.66 -16.42 -8.68
C ASP A 236 -17.56 -16.22 -9.91
N VAL A 237 -18.49 -15.27 -9.81
CA VAL A 237 -19.58 -15.08 -10.76
C VAL A 237 -19.07 -14.89 -12.19
N TYR A 238 -17.91 -14.25 -12.36
CA TYR A 238 -17.26 -14.05 -13.66
C TYR A 238 -16.89 -15.34 -14.41
N LEU A 239 -16.84 -16.50 -13.74
CA LEU A 239 -16.60 -17.82 -14.36
C LEU A 239 -17.88 -18.65 -14.51
N LYS A 240 -18.98 -18.21 -13.88
CA LYS A 240 -20.29 -18.87 -13.95
C LYS A 240 -21.21 -18.20 -14.98
N ARG A 241 -21.07 -16.90 -15.16
CA ARG A 241 -21.92 -16.05 -15.98
C ARG A 241 -21.05 -15.20 -16.90
N SER A 242 -21.12 -15.46 -18.21
CA SER A 242 -20.28 -14.78 -19.21
C SER A 242 -20.53 -13.27 -19.30
N GLU A 243 -21.70 -12.80 -18.87
CA GLU A 243 -22.04 -11.37 -18.77
C GLU A 243 -21.20 -10.58 -17.76
N PHE A 244 -20.51 -11.26 -16.85
CA PHE A 244 -19.56 -10.66 -15.90
C PHE A 244 -18.10 -10.89 -16.31
N ASN A 245 -17.85 -11.68 -17.36
CA ASN A 245 -16.53 -11.88 -17.96
C ASN A 245 -16.28 -10.88 -19.10
N ARG A 246 -16.52 -9.59 -18.83
CA ARG A 246 -16.38 -8.48 -19.79
C ARG A 246 -16.01 -7.20 -19.07
N GLU A 247 -15.72 -6.14 -19.82
CA GLU A 247 -15.53 -4.80 -19.23
C GLU A 247 -16.77 -4.39 -18.41
N PRO A 248 -16.59 -3.80 -17.20
CA PRO A 248 -15.35 -3.20 -16.67
C PRO A 248 -14.40 -4.15 -15.89
N LEU A 249 -14.59 -5.47 -15.94
CA LEU A 249 -13.67 -6.41 -15.29
C LEU A 249 -12.26 -6.34 -15.91
N TYR A 250 -11.23 -6.26 -15.05
CA TYR A 250 -9.84 -6.15 -15.48
C TYR A 250 -9.43 -7.29 -16.41
N ALA A 251 -8.64 -6.95 -17.45
CA ALA A 251 -8.21 -7.89 -18.49
C ALA A 251 -7.54 -9.16 -17.94
N LYS A 252 -6.84 -9.09 -16.80
CA LYS A 252 -6.19 -10.24 -16.17
C LYS A 252 -7.14 -11.37 -15.73
N PHE A 253 -8.41 -11.05 -15.46
CA PHE A 253 -9.44 -12.01 -15.06
C PHE A 253 -10.36 -12.43 -16.23
N ARG A 254 -10.29 -11.72 -17.36
CA ARG A 254 -11.11 -12.01 -18.52
C ARG A 254 -10.56 -13.19 -19.31
N LEU A 255 -11.44 -14.11 -19.67
CA LEU A 255 -11.13 -15.23 -20.55
C LEU A 255 -11.09 -14.75 -22.00
N ARG A 256 -10.13 -15.25 -22.77
CA ARG A 256 -9.98 -14.89 -24.20
C ARG A 256 -11.13 -15.40 -25.06
N SER A 257 -11.67 -16.56 -24.71
CA SER A 257 -12.79 -17.19 -25.41
C SER A 257 -14.07 -17.07 -24.58
N PRO A 258 -15.20 -16.64 -25.16
CA PRO A 258 -16.48 -16.64 -24.47
C PRO A 258 -16.89 -18.08 -24.13
N PHE A 259 -17.68 -18.23 -23.07
CA PHE A 259 -18.27 -19.50 -22.66
C PHE A 259 -19.79 -19.33 -22.52
N SER A 260 -20.54 -20.37 -22.88
CA SER A 260 -22.00 -20.40 -22.77
C SER A 260 -22.50 -21.18 -21.56
N LYS A 261 -21.70 -22.14 -21.08
CA LYS A 261 -21.97 -22.94 -19.88
C LYS A 261 -21.12 -22.47 -18.70
N PRO A 262 -21.66 -22.41 -17.46
CA PRO A 262 -20.88 -22.07 -16.27
C PRO A 262 -19.66 -22.98 -16.12
N LEU A 263 -18.48 -22.39 -15.99
CA LEU A 263 -17.22 -23.14 -15.85
C LEU A 263 -17.01 -23.69 -14.43
N LEU A 264 -17.65 -23.06 -13.45
CA LEU A 264 -17.69 -23.48 -12.05
C LEU A 264 -19.15 -23.75 -11.64
N SER A 265 -19.33 -24.55 -10.59
CA SER A 265 -20.65 -24.82 -10.00
C SER A 265 -20.74 -24.37 -8.54
N ALA A 266 -21.89 -23.85 -8.11
CA ALA A 266 -22.18 -23.62 -6.68
C ALA A 266 -22.89 -24.82 -6.02
N GLU A 267 -23.18 -25.87 -6.78
CA GLU A 267 -23.93 -27.02 -6.29
C GLU A 267 -23.07 -27.91 -5.37
N PRO A 268 -23.46 -28.09 -4.10
CA PRO A 268 -22.67 -28.87 -3.16
C PRO A 268 -22.79 -30.37 -3.43
N ALA A 269 -21.73 -31.12 -3.18
CA ALA A 269 -21.82 -32.57 -2.99
C ALA A 269 -22.27 -32.83 -1.54
N ILE A 270 -23.33 -33.63 -1.37
CA ILE A 270 -23.94 -33.89 -0.06
C ILE A 270 -23.81 -35.38 0.29
N THR A 271 -23.20 -35.65 1.44
CA THR A 271 -23.13 -36.98 2.06
C THR A 271 -24.01 -36.99 3.31
N VAL A 272 -24.77 -38.05 3.51
CA VAL A 272 -25.59 -38.25 4.70
C VAL A 272 -25.10 -39.49 5.44
N HIS A 273 -24.59 -39.28 6.64
CA HIS A 273 -24.12 -40.34 7.53
C HIS A 273 -25.08 -40.52 8.70
N THR A 274 -25.40 -41.76 9.05
CA THR A 274 -26.20 -42.05 10.25
C THR A 274 -25.23 -42.24 11.40
N LEU A 275 -25.36 -41.44 12.46
CA LEU A 275 -24.40 -41.47 13.57
C LEU A 275 -24.47 -42.81 14.31
N GLU A 276 -23.33 -43.46 14.42
CA GLU A 276 -23.16 -44.74 15.11
C GLU A 276 -22.44 -44.54 16.45
N PRO A 277 -22.59 -45.45 17.43
CA PRO A 277 -21.99 -45.28 18.75
C PRO A 277 -20.45 -45.21 18.80
N HIS A 278 -19.78 -45.56 17.72
CA HIS A 278 -18.32 -45.47 17.59
C HIS A 278 -17.86 -44.13 17.00
N ASP A 279 -18.77 -43.31 16.48
CA ASP A 279 -18.47 -41.97 16.01
C ASP A 279 -18.24 -41.06 17.22
N GLN A 280 -17.04 -40.49 17.34
CA GLN A 280 -16.67 -39.69 18.51
C GLN A 280 -16.66 -38.19 18.23
N PHE A 281 -16.20 -37.79 17.05
CA PHE A 281 -16.10 -36.38 16.66
C PHE A 281 -16.00 -36.22 15.14
N ILE A 282 -16.25 -35.00 14.67
CA ILE A 282 -15.98 -34.58 13.30
C ILE A 282 -15.03 -33.37 13.31
N ILE A 283 -14.07 -33.35 12.40
CA ILE A 283 -13.17 -32.23 12.13
C ILE A 283 -13.63 -31.59 10.83
N CYS A 284 -14.06 -30.33 10.87
CA CYS A 284 -14.35 -29.51 9.69
C CYS A 284 -13.25 -28.45 9.56
N ALA A 285 -12.55 -28.41 8.44
CA ALA A 285 -11.45 -27.45 8.25
C ALA A 285 -11.25 -27.03 6.79
N SER A 286 -10.66 -25.84 6.62
CA SER A 286 -10.27 -25.27 5.32
C SER A 286 -9.08 -26.00 4.71
N ASP A 287 -8.82 -25.78 3.42
CA ASP A 287 -7.67 -26.34 2.69
C ASP A 287 -6.36 -26.10 3.46
N GLY A 288 -6.22 -24.90 4.05
CA GLY A 288 -5.01 -24.49 4.75
C GLY A 288 -4.59 -25.41 5.91
N LEU A 289 -5.52 -26.18 6.52
CA LEU A 289 -5.13 -27.24 7.47
C LEU A 289 -4.59 -28.46 6.71
N TRP A 290 -5.33 -28.87 5.69
CA TRP A 290 -5.17 -30.14 5.02
C TRP A 290 -4.03 -30.19 3.99
N GLU A 291 -3.46 -29.05 3.61
CA GLU A 291 -2.17 -28.98 2.91
C GLU A 291 -1.00 -29.45 3.78
N HIS A 292 -1.13 -29.35 5.11
CA HIS A 292 -0.05 -29.62 6.06
C HIS A 292 -0.25 -30.89 6.89
N MET A 293 -1.40 -31.56 6.79
CA MET A 293 -1.75 -32.70 7.64
C MET A 293 -2.66 -33.68 6.91
N SER A 294 -2.43 -34.98 7.10
CA SER A 294 -3.33 -36.04 6.62
C SER A 294 -4.55 -36.21 7.52
N ASN A 295 -5.61 -36.85 6.97
CA ASN A 295 -6.84 -37.13 7.71
C ASN A 295 -6.58 -37.95 9.00
N GLN A 296 -5.71 -38.96 8.90
CA GLN A 296 -5.40 -39.84 10.03
C GLN A 296 -4.58 -39.12 11.11
N GLU A 297 -3.57 -38.34 10.72
CA GLU A 297 -2.79 -37.53 11.68
C GLU A 297 -3.67 -36.56 12.46
N ALA A 298 -4.65 -35.92 11.80
CA ALA A 298 -5.58 -35.01 12.45
C ALA A 298 -6.46 -35.74 13.49
N VAL A 299 -7.00 -36.90 13.12
CA VAL A 299 -7.81 -37.74 14.02
C VAL A 299 -6.98 -38.26 15.20
N ASP A 300 -5.75 -38.70 14.96
CA ASP A 300 -4.84 -39.15 16.01
C ASP A 300 -4.51 -38.03 17.00
N ILE A 301 -4.31 -36.80 16.52
CA ILE A 301 -4.09 -35.63 17.39
C ILE A 301 -5.31 -35.37 18.26
N VAL A 302 -6.52 -35.38 17.67
CA VAL A 302 -7.77 -35.14 18.41
C VAL A 302 -8.04 -36.24 19.45
N GLN A 303 -7.77 -37.50 19.12
CA GLN A 303 -7.98 -38.63 20.03
C GLN A 303 -7.00 -38.65 21.20
N ASN A 304 -5.73 -38.32 20.96
CA ASN A 304 -4.65 -38.47 21.95
C ASN A 304 -4.41 -37.24 22.83
N HIS A 305 -5.20 -36.18 22.68
CA HIS A 305 -5.02 -34.93 23.42
C HIS A 305 -6.32 -34.46 24.10
N PRO A 306 -6.24 -33.58 25.11
CA PRO A 306 -7.42 -32.99 25.73
C PRO A 306 -8.31 -32.26 24.72
N ARG A 307 -9.63 -32.40 24.86
CA ARG A 307 -10.62 -31.71 24.01
C ARG A 307 -10.50 -30.18 24.07
N ASN A 308 -10.12 -29.65 25.23
CA ASN A 308 -9.93 -28.22 25.45
C ASN A 308 -8.74 -27.70 24.63
N GLY A 309 -9.01 -26.76 23.71
CA GLY A 309 -8.02 -26.15 22.84
C GLY A 309 -7.55 -27.05 21.69
N ILE A 310 -8.30 -28.10 21.35
CA ILE A 310 -7.85 -29.08 20.35
C ILE A 310 -7.77 -28.48 18.93
N ALA A 311 -8.68 -27.60 18.56
CA ALA A 311 -8.63 -26.91 17.26
C ALA A 311 -7.38 -26.02 17.16
N LYS A 312 -7.07 -25.28 18.23
CA LYS A 312 -5.83 -24.48 18.35
C LYS A 312 -4.58 -25.35 18.24
N ARG A 313 -4.60 -26.58 18.76
CA ARG A 313 -3.50 -27.53 18.63
C ARG A 313 -3.32 -27.99 17.19
N LEU A 314 -4.41 -28.34 16.48
CA LEU A 314 -4.34 -28.71 15.06
C LEU A 314 -3.73 -27.58 14.22
N VAL A 315 -4.19 -26.34 14.41
CA VAL A 315 -3.61 -25.15 13.77
C VAL A 315 -2.12 -25.02 14.09
N LYS A 316 -1.72 -25.17 15.36
CA LYS A 316 -0.32 -25.08 15.76
C LYS A 316 0.55 -26.14 15.05
N VAL A 317 0.08 -27.38 14.94
CA VAL A 317 0.82 -28.47 14.26
C VAL A 317 0.95 -28.17 12.76
N ALA A 318 -0.13 -27.70 12.12
CA ALA A 318 -0.09 -27.30 10.71
C ALA A 318 0.92 -26.17 10.46
N LEU A 319 0.96 -25.15 11.31
CA LEU A 319 1.95 -24.08 11.22
C LEU A 319 3.39 -24.56 11.45
N GLN A 320 3.60 -25.57 12.28
CA GLN A 320 4.92 -26.18 12.48
C GLN A 320 5.38 -26.93 11.23
N GLU A 321 4.50 -27.70 10.58
CA GLU A 321 4.81 -28.38 9.33
C GLU A 321 4.97 -27.37 8.16
N ALA A 322 4.19 -26.29 8.12
CA ALA A 322 4.38 -25.19 7.17
C ALA A 322 5.78 -24.55 7.30
N ALA A 323 6.21 -24.25 8.53
CA ALA A 323 7.55 -23.73 8.81
C ALA A 323 8.64 -24.72 8.38
N LYS A 324 8.45 -26.02 8.68
CA LYS A 324 9.39 -27.08 8.34
C LYS A 324 9.54 -27.28 6.83
N LYS A 325 8.45 -27.24 6.05
CA LYS A 325 8.48 -27.30 4.57
C LYS A 325 9.28 -26.15 3.94
N ARG A 326 9.47 -25.05 4.67
CA ARG A 326 10.23 -23.87 4.24
C ARG A 326 11.56 -23.69 4.99
N GLU A 327 12.02 -24.75 5.66
CA GLU A 327 13.30 -24.79 6.40
C GLU A 327 13.47 -23.67 7.43
N MET A 328 12.37 -23.23 8.06
CA MET A 328 12.37 -22.14 9.05
C MET A 328 11.85 -22.62 10.42
N ARG A 329 12.15 -21.86 11.48
CA ARG A 329 11.61 -22.15 12.82
C ARG A 329 10.19 -21.60 12.94
N TYR A 330 9.33 -22.32 13.68
CA TYR A 330 7.98 -21.86 14.01
C TYR A 330 7.95 -20.48 14.70
N SER A 331 8.96 -20.17 15.52
CA SER A 331 9.10 -18.86 16.17
C SER A 331 9.30 -17.72 15.18
N ASP A 332 9.91 -17.99 14.03
CA ASP A 332 10.21 -17.00 13.01
C ASP A 332 8.97 -16.79 12.14
N LEU A 333 8.27 -17.88 11.77
CA LEU A 333 6.99 -17.81 11.07
C LEU A 333 5.95 -16.98 11.86
N LYS A 334 5.94 -17.09 13.18
CA LYS A 334 5.05 -16.29 14.07
C LYS A 334 5.33 -14.78 14.03
N LYS A 335 6.53 -14.35 13.67
CA LYS A 335 6.93 -12.94 13.61
C LYS A 335 6.66 -12.30 12.24
N ILE A 336 6.34 -13.12 11.23
CA ILE A 336 6.04 -12.63 9.89
C ILE A 336 4.63 -12.04 9.91
N ASP A 337 4.53 -10.79 9.47
CA ASP A 337 3.26 -10.08 9.36
C ASP A 337 2.34 -10.72 8.30
N ARG A 338 1.04 -10.52 8.51
CA ARG A 338 -0.03 -10.90 7.56
C ARG A 338 0.24 -10.36 6.15
N GLY A 339 -0.24 -11.05 5.12
CA GLY A 339 0.05 -10.75 3.72
C GLY A 339 1.34 -11.39 3.24
N VAL A 340 2.48 -11.13 3.91
CA VAL A 340 3.74 -11.84 3.61
C VAL A 340 3.64 -13.30 4.05
N ARG A 341 2.97 -13.53 5.18
CA ARG A 341 2.75 -14.87 5.75
C ARG A 341 2.03 -15.85 4.81
N ARG A 342 1.25 -15.35 3.85
CA ARG A 342 0.59 -16.15 2.79
C ARG A 342 1.55 -16.99 1.93
N HIS A 343 2.82 -16.60 1.82
CA HIS A 343 3.81 -17.40 1.07
C HIS A 343 4.15 -18.74 1.74
N PHE A 344 3.80 -18.89 3.02
CA PHE A 344 4.14 -20.05 3.85
C PHE A 344 2.95 -20.97 4.09
N HIS A 345 1.76 -20.42 4.33
CA HIS A 345 0.49 -21.13 4.51
C HIS A 345 -0.68 -20.21 4.17
N ASP A 346 -1.86 -20.78 3.91
CA ASP A 346 -3.12 -20.02 3.77
C ASP A 346 -3.74 -19.63 5.11
N ASP A 347 -4.85 -18.90 5.10
CA ASP A 347 -5.74 -18.83 6.27
C ASP A 347 -6.14 -20.26 6.67
N ILE A 348 -6.15 -20.55 7.98
CA ILE A 348 -6.49 -21.89 8.48
C ILE A 348 -7.64 -21.78 9.45
N THR A 349 -8.74 -22.46 9.13
CA THR A 349 -9.95 -22.55 9.92
C THR A 349 -10.21 -23.99 10.32
N VAL A 350 -10.44 -24.24 11.61
CA VAL A 350 -10.68 -25.58 12.16
C VAL A 350 -11.80 -25.55 13.19
N ILE A 351 -12.79 -26.43 13.02
CA ILE A 351 -13.85 -26.71 13.99
C ILE A 351 -13.85 -28.21 14.28
N VAL A 352 -13.69 -28.57 15.55
CA VAL A 352 -13.82 -29.96 16.03
C VAL A 352 -15.08 -30.06 16.87
N VAL A 353 -16.01 -30.92 16.48
CA VAL A 353 -17.29 -31.14 17.17
C VAL A 353 -17.32 -32.56 17.70
N PHE A 354 -17.46 -32.71 19.02
CA PHE A 354 -17.55 -34.00 19.70
C PHE A 354 -19.00 -34.42 19.89
N PHE A 355 -19.26 -35.72 19.78
CA PHE A 355 -20.56 -36.33 19.99
C PHE A 355 -20.62 -37.01 21.37
N ASP A 356 -21.67 -36.73 22.13
CA ASP A 356 -22.07 -37.51 23.30
C ASP A 356 -23.13 -38.53 22.85
N THR A 357 -22.73 -39.81 22.85
CA THR A 357 -23.56 -40.93 22.43
C THR A 357 -24.87 -41.06 23.21
N ASN A 358 -24.93 -40.58 24.45
CA ASN A 358 -26.17 -40.59 25.25
C ASN A 358 -27.16 -39.50 24.80
N LEU A 359 -26.67 -38.37 24.29
CA LEU A 359 -27.49 -37.24 23.84
C LEU A 359 -27.97 -37.41 22.40
N VAL A 360 -27.12 -37.96 21.52
CA VAL A 360 -27.46 -38.23 20.12
C VAL A 360 -28.60 -39.26 20.00
N SER A 361 -28.65 -40.25 20.91
CA SER A 361 -29.67 -41.31 20.93
C SER A 361 -31.06 -40.84 21.40
N ARG A 362 -31.15 -39.67 22.04
CA ARG A 362 -32.39 -39.13 22.68
C ARG A 362 -33.11 -38.08 21.82
N GLY A 363 -33.02 -38.18 20.49
CA GLY A 363 -33.51 -37.21 19.50
C GLY A 363 -34.74 -36.36 19.87
N SER A 364 -34.72 -35.09 19.42
CA SER A 364 -35.78 -34.06 19.49
C SER A 364 -36.38 -33.67 20.87
N LEU A 365 -36.10 -34.36 21.98
CA LEU A 365 -36.68 -34.05 23.30
C LEU A 365 -35.87 -33.09 24.17
N LEU A 366 -34.63 -32.77 23.78
CA LEU A 366 -33.72 -31.92 24.55
C LEU A 366 -33.66 -30.50 23.95
N ARG A 367 -34.24 -29.50 24.65
CA ARG A 367 -33.86 -28.08 24.47
C ARG A 367 -32.45 -27.91 25.05
N GLY A 368 -31.42 -28.17 24.23
CA GLY A 368 -30.04 -27.86 24.56
C GLY A 368 -29.77 -26.34 24.58
N PRO A 369 -28.58 -25.91 25.01
CA PRO A 369 -28.23 -24.49 25.02
C PRO A 369 -28.23 -23.92 23.60
N ALA A 370 -28.92 -22.79 23.42
CA ALA A 370 -28.82 -22.01 22.19
C ALA A 370 -27.45 -21.34 22.15
N VAL A 371 -26.62 -21.72 21.18
CA VAL A 371 -25.24 -21.22 21.05
C VAL A 371 -25.03 -20.76 19.61
N SER A 372 -24.62 -19.51 19.46
CA SER A 372 -24.17 -18.92 18.21
C SER A 372 -22.73 -18.47 18.42
N VAL A 373 -21.81 -19.00 17.62
CA VAL A 373 -20.40 -18.64 17.63
C VAL A 373 -19.95 -18.44 16.21
N ARG A 374 -19.43 -17.26 15.91
CA ARG A 374 -18.74 -16.97 14.65
C ARG A 374 -17.25 -16.86 14.93
N GLY A 375 -16.45 -17.55 14.11
CA GLY A 375 -15.01 -17.32 14.06
C GLY A 375 -14.74 -16.12 13.19
N ALA A 376 -13.69 -15.36 13.54
CA ALA A 376 -13.16 -14.24 12.75
C ALA A 376 -13.74 -12.83 12.97
N ASP A 377 -14.27 -12.49 14.15
CA ASP A 377 -14.18 -11.11 14.64
C ASP A 377 -12.81 -10.89 15.30
N LEU A 378 -11.74 -10.89 14.49
CA LEU A 378 -10.45 -10.35 14.94
C LEU A 378 -10.66 -8.84 15.11
N LYS A 379 -11.11 -8.43 16.30
CA LYS A 379 -11.19 -7.02 16.70
C LYS A 379 -9.78 -6.43 16.59
N MET A 380 -9.48 -5.79 15.46
CA MET A 380 -8.38 -4.84 15.38
C MET A 380 -8.76 -3.67 16.25
N GLY A 381 -8.37 -3.68 17.53
CA GLY A 381 -8.37 -2.50 18.40
C GLY A 381 -9.59 -1.59 18.24
N ALA A 382 -10.79 -2.16 18.24
CA ALA A 382 -12.03 -1.42 18.43
C ALA A 382 -12.60 -1.91 19.75
N ALA A 383 -12.54 -1.04 20.76
CA ALA A 383 -13.17 -1.26 22.03
C ALA A 383 -14.69 -1.33 21.83
N GLU A 384 -15.30 -2.48 22.08
CA GLU A 384 -16.72 -2.54 22.39
C GLU A 384 -16.83 -2.69 23.90
N ASN A 385 -17.22 -1.61 24.56
CA ASN A 385 -18.03 -1.72 25.77
C ASN A 385 -19.49 -1.75 25.31
N ASN A 386 -20.13 -2.91 25.41
CA ASN A 386 -21.59 -2.99 25.45
C ASN A 386 -22.08 -2.38 26.77
N LEU A 387 -22.30 -1.07 26.77
CA LEU A 387 -23.48 -0.52 27.42
C LEU A 387 -24.53 -0.41 26.33
N GLU A 388 -25.75 -0.84 26.64
CA GLU A 388 -26.94 -0.57 25.83
C GLU A 388 -27.00 0.91 25.47
N MET A 389 -26.46 1.25 24.30
CA MET A 389 -26.58 2.52 23.62
C MET A 389 -26.59 2.18 22.15
N GLU A 390 -27.60 2.67 21.44
CA GLU A 390 -27.66 2.70 19.99
C GLU A 390 -26.26 2.97 19.41
N GLU A 391 -25.62 1.93 18.87
CA GLU A 391 -24.43 2.07 18.02
C GLU A 391 -24.91 2.72 16.73
N GLY A 392 -25.03 4.05 16.79
CA GLY A 392 -24.94 4.90 15.63
C GLY A 392 -23.61 4.57 14.97
N THR A 393 -23.68 3.74 13.92
CA THR A 393 -22.77 3.77 12.78
C THR A 393 -22.42 5.24 12.57
N LEU A 394 -21.14 5.61 12.37
CA LEU A 394 -20.85 6.92 11.77
C LEU A 394 -21.60 6.96 10.43
N GLU A 395 -22.83 7.45 10.46
CA GLU A 395 -23.57 7.82 9.27
C GLU A 395 -22.66 8.81 8.58
N ILE A 396 -22.29 8.52 7.34
CA ILE A 396 -21.39 9.36 6.55
C ILE A 396 -21.92 10.80 6.67
N GLY A 397 -21.13 11.69 7.27
CA GLY A 397 -21.54 13.06 7.53
C GLY A 397 -22.15 13.35 8.91
N MET A 398 -21.92 12.54 9.95
CA MET A 398 -22.27 12.93 11.34
C MET A 398 -21.62 14.24 11.73
N GLU A 399 -22.44 15.15 12.28
CA GLU A 399 -21.99 16.43 12.84
C GLU A 399 -21.88 16.35 14.37
N TYR A 400 -20.72 16.72 14.89
CA TYR A 400 -20.42 16.82 16.32
C TYR A 400 -20.32 18.29 16.73
N ARG A 401 -20.92 18.65 17.88
CA ARG A 401 -20.76 19.97 18.53
C ARG A 401 -19.93 19.91 19.81
N THR A 402 -19.06 18.91 19.90
CA THR A 402 -18.36 18.52 21.13
C THR A 402 -16.90 18.98 21.11
N VAL A 403 -16.66 20.21 20.65
CA VAL A 403 -15.34 20.84 20.72
C VAL A 403 -15.00 21.12 22.18
N SER A 404 -13.99 20.43 22.71
CA SER A 404 -13.53 20.54 24.10
C SER A 404 -12.52 21.67 24.27
N GLY A 405 -11.62 21.85 23.29
CA GLY A 405 -10.59 22.87 23.35
C GLY A 405 -9.95 23.20 22.01
N VAL A 406 -9.29 24.35 21.96
CA VAL A 406 -8.55 24.84 20.79
C VAL A 406 -7.16 25.25 21.28
N ALA A 407 -6.11 24.68 20.69
CA ALA A 407 -4.72 24.92 21.05
C ALA A 407 -3.87 25.11 19.79
N GLY A 408 -3.41 26.35 19.55
CA GLY A 408 -2.68 26.69 18.32
C GLY A 408 -3.47 26.27 17.06
N PRO A 409 -2.90 25.46 16.16
CA PRO A 409 -3.60 24.95 14.97
C PRO A 409 -4.52 23.74 15.21
N LEU A 410 -4.66 23.28 16.45
CA LEU A 410 -5.37 22.05 16.82
C LEU A 410 -6.74 22.35 17.43
N VAL A 411 -7.71 21.50 17.10
CA VAL A 411 -9.05 21.44 17.68
C VAL A 411 -9.22 20.06 18.31
N ILE A 412 -9.56 20.03 19.59
CA ILE A 412 -9.75 18.81 20.37
C ILE A 412 -11.24 18.56 20.48
N LEU A 413 -11.68 17.41 20.00
CA LEU A 413 -13.06 16.94 20.08
C LEU A 413 -13.15 15.82 21.11
N GLU A 414 -14.26 15.80 21.86
CA GLU A 414 -14.61 14.72 22.78
C GLU A 414 -15.90 14.05 22.34
N LYS A 415 -16.17 12.84 22.85
CA LYS A 415 -17.41 12.09 22.56
C LYS A 415 -17.62 11.83 21.06
N VAL A 416 -16.52 11.68 20.32
CA VAL A 416 -16.56 11.30 18.91
C VAL A 416 -16.64 9.78 18.82
N LYS A 417 -17.64 9.25 18.09
CA LYS A 417 -17.80 7.80 17.92
C LYS A 417 -16.96 7.33 16.73
N GLY A 418 -15.97 6.48 16.97
CA GLY A 418 -15.17 5.81 15.94
C GLY A 418 -14.34 6.70 14.99
N PRO A 419 -13.66 7.77 15.44
CA PRO A 419 -12.81 8.58 14.56
C PRO A 419 -11.64 7.76 14.00
N LYS A 420 -11.27 7.98 12.72
CA LYS A 420 -10.14 7.31 12.08
C LYS A 420 -8.92 8.22 11.97
N TYR A 421 -7.74 7.62 12.00
CA TYR A 421 -6.48 8.32 11.75
C TYR A 421 -6.43 8.87 10.32
N GLN A 422 -5.94 10.11 10.15
CA GLN A 422 -5.85 10.83 8.87
C GLN A 422 -7.19 11.12 8.17
N GLU A 423 -8.30 10.90 8.85
CA GLU A 423 -9.63 11.21 8.34
C GLU A 423 -9.82 12.72 8.15
N ILE A 424 -10.47 13.12 7.07
CA ILE A 424 -10.83 14.51 6.82
C ILE A 424 -12.11 14.87 7.56
N VAL A 425 -12.12 16.07 8.12
CA VAL A 425 -13.31 16.66 8.76
C VAL A 425 -13.62 18.03 8.16
N ASN A 426 -14.91 18.35 8.08
CA ASN A 426 -15.40 19.67 7.70
C ASN A 426 -15.88 20.39 8.96
N ILE A 427 -15.27 21.52 9.28
CA ILE A 427 -15.56 22.33 10.46
C ILE A 427 -16.39 23.54 10.01
N ARG A 428 -17.63 23.64 10.45
CA ARG A 428 -18.50 24.78 10.19
C ARG A 428 -18.55 25.68 11.42
N LEU A 429 -18.08 26.92 11.26
CA LEU A 429 -18.03 27.92 12.31
C LEU A 429 -19.43 28.53 12.56
N GLY A 430 -19.59 29.23 13.69
CA GLY A 430 -20.84 29.91 14.05
C GLY A 430 -21.26 31.02 13.08
N ASP A 431 -20.31 31.59 12.32
CA ASP A 431 -20.58 32.56 11.24
C ASP A 431 -21.03 31.92 9.93
N GLY A 432 -21.07 30.58 9.87
CA GLY A 432 -21.44 29.79 8.70
C GLY A 432 -20.28 29.46 7.76
N THR A 433 -19.07 29.98 8.00
CA THR A 433 -17.88 29.63 7.21
C THR A 433 -17.47 28.18 7.45
N THR A 434 -16.92 27.53 6.42
CA THR A 434 -16.52 26.12 6.49
C THR A 434 -15.02 26.00 6.27
N ARG A 435 -14.35 25.24 7.14
CA ARG A 435 -12.93 24.92 7.11
C ARG A 435 -12.74 23.41 7.02
N ARG A 436 -11.59 22.97 6.56
CA ARG A 436 -11.21 21.56 6.52
C ARG A 436 -10.19 21.27 7.62
N GLY A 437 -10.21 20.05 8.12
CA GLY A 437 -9.19 19.57 9.02
C GLY A 437 -8.88 18.10 8.79
N GLN A 438 -7.80 17.64 9.40
CA GLN A 438 -7.37 16.25 9.37
C GLN A 438 -7.20 15.74 10.79
N VAL A 439 -7.69 14.52 11.06
CA VAL A 439 -7.47 13.84 12.33
C VAL A 439 -6.01 13.42 12.43
N LEU A 440 -5.29 13.96 13.42
CA LEU A 440 -3.91 13.63 13.72
C LEU A 440 -3.77 12.54 14.77
N GLU A 441 -4.68 12.48 15.73
CA GLU A 441 -4.59 11.53 16.85
C GLU A 441 -5.99 11.15 17.33
N VAL A 442 -6.12 9.88 17.71
CA VAL A 442 -7.35 9.30 18.24
C VAL A 442 -7.00 8.53 19.50
N ASP A 443 -7.69 8.85 20.60
CA ASP A 443 -7.59 8.12 21.86
C ASP A 443 -9.00 7.92 22.43
N GLY A 444 -9.54 6.70 22.29
CA GLY A 444 -10.91 6.37 22.67
C GLY A 444 -11.94 7.25 21.95
N GLU A 445 -12.64 8.09 22.71
CA GLU A 445 -13.65 9.03 22.19
C GLU A 445 -13.10 10.44 21.91
N LYS A 446 -11.78 10.64 22.05
CA LYS A 446 -11.12 11.92 21.78
C LYS A 446 -10.48 11.89 20.40
N ALA A 447 -10.67 12.97 19.65
CA ALA A 447 -10.01 13.19 18.37
C ALA A 447 -9.29 14.53 18.38
N VAL A 448 -8.01 14.53 18.04
CA VAL A 448 -7.22 15.74 17.81
C VAL A 448 -7.23 16.01 16.32
N VAL A 449 -7.89 17.10 15.94
CA VAL A 449 -8.01 17.54 14.56
C VAL A 449 -7.11 18.74 14.33
N GLN A 450 -6.32 18.70 13.27
CA GLN A 450 -5.57 19.83 12.78
C GLN A 450 -6.39 20.58 11.72
N VAL A 451 -6.60 21.89 11.90
CA VAL A 451 -7.42 22.70 11.00
C VAL A 451 -6.56 23.37 9.95
N PHE A 452 -6.81 23.09 8.67
CA PHE A 452 -6.02 23.63 7.57
C PHE A 452 -6.06 25.14 7.54
N GLU A 453 -7.25 25.76 7.54
CA GLU A 453 -7.41 27.22 7.47
C GLU A 453 -7.11 27.97 8.79
N GLY A 454 -6.57 27.27 9.79
CA GLY A 454 -6.30 27.80 11.12
C GLY A 454 -7.53 27.80 12.04
N THR A 455 -7.33 28.19 13.29
CA THR A 455 -8.33 28.06 14.37
C THR A 455 -8.99 29.37 14.80
N SER A 456 -8.62 30.49 14.18
CA SER A 456 -9.18 31.81 14.51
C SER A 456 -10.68 31.87 14.28
N GLY A 457 -11.46 32.23 15.29
CA GLY A 457 -12.92 32.30 15.22
C GLY A 457 -13.64 30.97 15.47
N ILE A 458 -12.92 29.88 15.74
CA ILE A 458 -13.53 28.62 16.19
C ILE A 458 -13.98 28.80 17.64
N ASP A 459 -15.28 28.70 17.87
CA ASP A 459 -15.85 28.62 19.21
C ASP A 459 -16.12 27.18 19.61
N ASN A 460 -16.42 26.96 20.88
CA ASN A 460 -16.73 25.67 21.46
C ASN A 460 -18.24 25.35 21.53
N LYS A 461 -19.12 26.26 21.08
CA LYS A 461 -20.58 26.16 21.33
C LYS A 461 -21.43 26.11 20.07
N TYR A 462 -21.07 26.88 19.05
CA TYR A 462 -21.76 26.99 17.77
C TYR A 462 -21.00 26.29 16.63
N THR A 463 -19.70 26.01 16.80
CA THR A 463 -18.94 25.22 15.82
C THR A 463 -19.46 23.78 15.73
N THR A 464 -19.74 23.32 14.52
CA THR A 464 -19.99 21.91 14.21
C THR A 464 -18.81 21.31 13.45
N VAL A 465 -18.49 20.05 13.73
CA VAL A 465 -17.45 19.29 13.02
C VAL A 465 -18.06 18.04 12.43
N GLN A 466 -18.00 17.94 11.11
CA GLN A 466 -18.51 16.81 10.34
C GLN A 466 -17.37 15.87 9.95
N PHE A 467 -17.47 14.60 10.31
CA PHE A 467 -16.49 13.57 9.92
C PHE A 467 -16.86 12.96 8.57
N THR A 468 -15.92 12.89 7.64
CA THR A 468 -16.18 12.47 6.26
C THR A 468 -16.08 10.95 6.04
N GLY A 469 -15.42 10.21 6.94
CA GLY A 469 -15.16 8.78 6.82
C GLY A 469 -14.02 8.41 5.87
N GLU A 470 -13.42 9.40 5.19
CA GLU A 470 -12.37 9.23 4.18
C GLU A 470 -11.09 10.00 4.51
N VAL A 471 -9.97 9.54 3.97
CA VAL A 471 -8.69 10.26 3.98
C VAL A 471 -8.67 11.36 2.92
N LEU A 472 -7.66 12.24 2.97
CA LEU A 472 -7.52 13.32 2.00
C LEU A 472 -7.22 12.78 0.60
N LYS A 473 -8.20 12.91 -0.30
CA LYS A 473 -8.03 12.59 -1.72
C LYS A 473 -7.99 13.86 -2.55
N THR A 474 -7.14 13.87 -3.57
CA THR A 474 -7.09 14.95 -4.56
C THR A 474 -7.80 14.52 -5.86
N PRO A 475 -8.66 15.37 -6.44
CA PRO A 475 -9.19 15.13 -7.77
C PRO A 475 -8.07 15.24 -8.81
N VAL A 476 -7.86 14.19 -9.60
CA VAL A 476 -6.86 14.18 -10.69
C VAL A 476 -7.54 14.06 -12.06
N SER A 477 -7.00 14.78 -13.04
CA SER A 477 -7.40 14.72 -14.44
C SER A 477 -6.28 15.27 -15.33
N LEU A 478 -6.27 14.88 -16.60
CA LEU A 478 -5.42 15.47 -17.63
C LEU A 478 -5.67 16.98 -17.80
N ASP A 479 -6.89 17.46 -17.51
CA ASP A 479 -7.30 18.87 -17.62
C ASP A 479 -6.62 19.78 -16.56
N MET A 480 -5.80 19.22 -15.67
CA MET A 480 -4.98 19.98 -14.72
C MET A 480 -3.74 20.60 -15.36
N LEU A 481 -3.32 20.14 -16.54
CA LEU A 481 -2.25 20.78 -17.32
C LEU A 481 -2.74 22.15 -17.81
N GLY A 482 -1.92 23.18 -17.64
CA GLY A 482 -2.30 24.57 -17.96
C GLY A 482 -3.09 25.29 -16.88
N ARG A 483 -3.32 24.66 -15.71
CA ARG A 483 -4.13 25.23 -14.62
C ARG A 483 -3.27 25.64 -13.42
N ILE A 484 -3.79 26.60 -12.66
CA ILE A 484 -3.18 27.09 -11.42
C ILE A 484 -4.11 26.79 -10.25
N PHE A 485 -3.56 26.13 -9.24
CA PHE A 485 -4.22 25.75 -8.00
C PHE A 485 -3.53 26.39 -6.79
N ASN A 486 -4.26 26.53 -5.69
CA ASN A 486 -3.67 26.84 -4.40
C ASN A 486 -3.06 25.59 -3.73
N GLY A 487 -2.42 25.76 -2.56
CA GLY A 487 -1.84 24.66 -1.78
C GLY A 487 -2.84 23.58 -1.32
N SER A 488 -4.13 23.90 -1.35
CA SER A 488 -5.26 23.04 -1.00
C SER A 488 -5.87 22.29 -2.21
N GLY A 489 -5.34 22.49 -3.43
CA GLY A 489 -5.84 21.89 -4.68
C GLY A 489 -7.06 22.58 -5.29
N LYS A 490 -7.42 23.79 -4.85
CA LYS A 490 -8.54 24.58 -5.39
C LYS A 490 -8.03 25.49 -6.52
N PRO A 491 -8.75 25.61 -7.65
CA PRO A 491 -8.30 26.46 -8.77
C PRO A 491 -8.32 27.95 -8.39
N ILE A 492 -7.27 28.68 -8.77
CA ILE A 492 -7.09 30.13 -8.52
C ILE A 492 -6.90 30.94 -9.80
N ASP A 493 -7.06 30.30 -10.95
CA ASP A 493 -6.95 30.90 -12.29
C ASP A 493 -8.27 31.45 -12.83
N ASN A 494 -9.31 31.56 -11.99
CA ASN A 494 -10.69 31.88 -12.36
C ASN A 494 -11.33 30.89 -13.36
N GLY A 495 -10.71 29.74 -13.59
CA GLY A 495 -11.31 28.65 -14.36
C GLY A 495 -12.36 27.88 -13.54
N PRO A 496 -13.17 27.04 -14.20
CA PRO A 496 -14.13 26.18 -13.49
C PRO A 496 -13.42 25.15 -12.61
N PRO A 497 -14.13 24.56 -11.62
CA PRO A 497 -13.66 23.37 -10.92
C PRO A 497 -13.30 22.25 -11.89
N ILE A 498 -12.23 21.52 -11.59
CA ILE A 498 -11.80 20.37 -12.39
C ILE A 498 -12.85 19.26 -12.30
N LEU A 499 -13.16 18.64 -13.43
CA LEU A 499 -13.91 17.39 -13.50
C LEU A 499 -12.91 16.23 -13.33
N PRO A 500 -12.90 15.53 -12.19
CA PRO A 500 -11.91 14.49 -11.95
C PRO A 500 -12.20 13.22 -12.75
N GLU A 501 -11.15 12.60 -13.26
CA GLU A 501 -11.18 11.23 -13.79
C GLU A 501 -11.07 10.21 -12.64
N ALA A 502 -10.31 10.56 -11.60
CA ALA A 502 -10.17 9.77 -10.38
C ALA A 502 -9.95 10.65 -9.14
N TYR A 503 -10.20 10.07 -7.97
CA TYR A 503 -9.83 10.64 -6.68
C TYR A 503 -8.73 9.77 -6.05
N LEU A 504 -7.53 10.31 -5.95
CA LEU A 504 -6.36 9.59 -5.44
C LEU A 504 -5.96 10.11 -4.06
N ASP A 505 -5.54 9.21 -3.17
CA ASP A 505 -4.99 9.57 -1.86
C ASP A 505 -3.68 10.36 -2.04
N ILE A 506 -3.58 11.51 -1.39
CA ILE A 506 -2.40 12.37 -1.49
C ILE A 506 -1.14 11.76 -0.88
N SER A 507 -1.32 10.81 0.05
CA SER A 507 -0.23 10.08 0.71
C SER A 507 0.55 9.22 -0.28
N GLY A 508 -0.04 8.90 -1.42
CA GLY A 508 0.56 8.06 -2.46
C GLY A 508 0.69 6.60 -2.04
N SER A 509 1.44 5.83 -2.81
CA SER A 509 1.74 4.42 -2.51
C SER A 509 3.23 4.15 -2.70
N SER A 510 3.79 3.31 -1.85
CA SER A 510 5.18 2.89 -1.97
C SER A 510 5.39 2.06 -3.24
N ILE A 511 6.30 2.50 -4.11
CA ILE A 511 6.68 1.76 -5.32
C ILE A 511 7.52 0.54 -4.93
N ASN A 512 7.12 -0.64 -5.38
CA ASN A 512 7.83 -1.88 -5.14
C ASN A 512 9.27 -1.80 -5.71
N PRO A 513 10.32 -2.02 -4.90
CA PRO A 513 11.71 -1.96 -5.37
C PRO A 513 12.03 -2.90 -6.54
N SER A 514 11.39 -4.08 -6.62
CA SER A 514 11.64 -5.02 -7.72
C SER A 514 11.05 -4.57 -9.05
N GLU A 515 10.05 -3.69 -9.02
CA GLU A 515 9.40 -3.14 -10.20
C GLU A 515 10.03 -1.81 -10.64
N ARG A 516 11.01 -1.29 -9.91
CA ARG A 516 11.71 -0.07 -10.28
C ARG A 516 12.71 -0.34 -11.39
N THR A 517 12.68 0.50 -12.42
CA THR A 517 13.70 0.50 -13.48
C THR A 517 14.77 1.54 -13.18
N TYR A 518 16.03 1.17 -13.40
CA TYR A 518 17.17 2.06 -13.15
C TYR A 518 17.20 3.24 -14.14
N PRO A 519 17.40 4.50 -13.70
CA PRO A 519 17.53 5.65 -14.59
C PRO A 519 18.83 5.66 -15.42
N GLU A 520 18.70 5.68 -16.74
CA GLU A 520 19.84 5.73 -17.68
C GLU A 520 19.80 6.89 -18.68
N GLU A 521 18.62 7.48 -18.94
CA GLU A 521 18.51 8.56 -19.93
C GLU A 521 18.86 9.92 -19.29
N MET A 522 19.69 10.73 -19.95
CA MET A 522 20.02 12.09 -19.48
C MET A 522 18.92 13.10 -19.82
N ILE A 523 18.58 13.95 -18.86
CA ILE A 523 17.82 15.19 -19.09
C ILE A 523 18.82 16.31 -19.37
N GLN A 524 18.65 16.97 -20.52
CA GLN A 524 19.39 18.18 -20.85
C GLN A 524 18.65 19.37 -20.23
N THR A 525 19.32 20.08 -19.34
CA THR A 525 18.76 21.27 -18.66
C THR A 525 19.08 22.57 -19.39
N GLY A 526 20.04 22.54 -20.32
CA GLY A 526 20.52 23.73 -21.03
C GLY A 526 21.59 24.51 -20.27
N ILE A 527 21.85 24.18 -19.00
CA ILE A 527 22.84 24.81 -18.13
C ILE A 527 24.13 23.98 -18.15
N SER A 528 25.24 24.54 -18.66
CA SER A 528 26.51 23.81 -18.83
C SER A 528 27.06 23.19 -17.55
N THR A 529 26.93 23.87 -16.41
CA THR A 529 27.42 23.37 -15.11
C THR A 529 26.61 22.19 -14.58
N ILE A 530 25.32 22.13 -14.86
CA ILE A 530 24.48 20.98 -14.50
C ILE A 530 24.73 19.87 -15.51
N ASP A 531 24.61 20.16 -16.80
CA ASP A 531 24.66 19.14 -17.85
C ASP A 531 26.01 18.41 -17.95
N VAL A 532 27.14 19.11 -17.77
CA VAL A 532 28.49 18.50 -17.89
C VAL A 532 29.07 18.02 -16.56
N MET A 533 28.86 18.77 -15.47
CA MET A 533 29.52 18.44 -14.19
C MET A 533 28.64 17.55 -13.31
N ASN A 534 27.32 17.69 -13.39
CA ASN A 534 26.36 17.06 -12.49
C ASN A 534 25.12 16.58 -13.25
N SER A 535 25.32 15.84 -14.34
CA SER A 535 24.24 15.46 -15.27
C SER A 535 23.08 14.78 -14.54
N ILE A 536 21.85 15.14 -14.91
CA ILE A 536 20.62 14.64 -14.28
C ILE A 536 20.06 13.48 -15.11
N ALA A 537 19.84 12.34 -14.46
CA ALA A 537 19.16 11.21 -15.07
C ALA A 537 17.64 11.33 -14.96
N ARG A 538 16.92 10.79 -15.94
CA ARG A 538 15.47 10.80 -16.00
C ARG A 538 14.86 9.82 -14.99
N GLY A 539 14.16 10.35 -13.99
CA GLY A 539 13.70 9.60 -12.82
C GLY A 539 14.54 9.86 -11.57
N GLN A 540 15.60 10.67 -11.67
CA GLN A 540 16.45 11.04 -10.53
C GLN A 540 15.75 12.05 -9.61
N LYS A 541 16.14 12.00 -8.33
CA LYS A 541 15.82 13.02 -7.32
C LYS A 541 17.07 13.81 -6.96
N ILE A 542 17.16 15.06 -7.41
CA ILE A 542 18.33 15.92 -7.23
C ILE A 542 17.91 17.34 -6.79
N PRO A 543 18.25 17.77 -5.56
CA PRO A 543 17.84 19.06 -5.02
C PRO A 543 18.79 20.20 -5.40
N LEU A 544 18.25 21.42 -5.39
CA LEU A 544 19.01 22.67 -5.42
C LEU A 544 19.16 23.21 -3.99
N PHE A 545 20.40 23.24 -3.50
CA PHE A 545 20.74 23.86 -2.21
C PHE A 545 21.07 25.32 -2.46
N SER A 546 20.18 26.19 -2.02
CA SER A 546 20.34 27.65 -2.14
C SER A 546 20.36 28.31 -0.77
N ALA A 547 20.30 29.63 -0.77
CA ALA A 547 20.14 30.44 0.43
C ALA A 547 19.34 31.70 0.14
N ALA A 548 18.92 32.39 1.21
CA ALA A 548 18.16 33.63 1.09
C ALA A 548 18.91 34.67 0.25
N GLY A 549 18.21 35.25 -0.73
CA GLY A 549 18.73 36.26 -1.64
C GLY A 549 19.55 35.73 -2.83
N LEU A 550 19.66 34.41 -3.02
CA LEU A 550 20.30 33.82 -4.20
C LEU A 550 19.28 33.53 -5.31
N PRO A 551 19.70 33.51 -6.60
CA PRO A 551 18.78 33.42 -7.74
C PRO A 551 18.37 31.97 -8.07
N HIS A 552 17.87 31.21 -7.08
CA HIS A 552 17.44 29.83 -7.29
C HIS A 552 16.13 29.73 -8.07
N ASN A 553 15.26 30.73 -7.98
CA ASN A 553 14.00 30.74 -8.70
C ASN A 553 14.23 30.94 -10.19
N GLU A 554 15.16 31.81 -10.56
CA GLU A 554 15.59 32.08 -11.93
C GLU A 554 16.23 30.84 -12.56
N ILE A 555 17.07 30.12 -11.80
CA ILE A 555 17.65 28.84 -12.25
C ILE A 555 16.55 27.80 -12.43
N ALA A 556 15.59 27.70 -11.50
CA ALA A 556 14.49 26.75 -11.62
C ALA A 556 13.60 27.03 -12.83
N ALA A 557 13.27 28.31 -13.07
CA ALA A 557 12.53 28.75 -14.23
C ALA A 557 13.31 28.45 -15.53
N GLN A 558 14.62 28.69 -15.53
CA GLN A 558 15.50 28.33 -16.65
C GLN A 558 15.46 26.83 -16.95
N ILE A 559 15.58 25.98 -15.93
CA ILE A 559 15.47 24.52 -16.09
C ILE A 559 14.09 24.15 -16.64
N CYS A 560 13.00 24.71 -16.13
CA CYS A 560 11.65 24.44 -16.65
C CYS A 560 11.50 24.80 -18.14
N ARG A 561 12.07 25.92 -18.58
CA ARG A 561 11.99 26.35 -19.98
C ARG A 561 12.81 25.47 -20.92
N GLN A 562 13.97 25.01 -20.44
CA GLN A 562 15.01 24.40 -21.28
C GLN A 562 15.08 22.88 -21.15
N ALA A 563 14.41 22.30 -20.15
CA ALA A 563 14.42 20.86 -19.90
C ALA A 563 13.87 20.09 -21.10
N GLY A 564 14.69 19.17 -21.60
CA GLY A 564 14.33 18.25 -22.67
C GLY A 564 15.19 17.00 -22.65
N LEU A 565 14.89 16.06 -23.55
CA LEU A 565 15.75 14.91 -23.79
C LEU A 565 16.92 15.31 -24.70
N VAL A 566 18.07 14.64 -24.51
CA VAL A 566 19.23 14.84 -25.39
C VAL A 566 18.87 14.39 -26.81
N LYS A 567 18.84 15.34 -27.75
CA LYS A 567 18.57 15.05 -29.17
C LYS A 567 19.74 14.28 -29.77
N ARG A 568 19.52 13.01 -30.13
CA ARG A 568 20.53 12.16 -30.77
C ARG A 568 20.84 12.69 -32.18
N LEU A 569 22.11 12.97 -32.46
CA LEU A 569 22.56 13.49 -33.76
C LEU A 569 22.49 12.45 -34.91
N GLU A 570 22.29 11.15 -34.61
CA GLU A 570 22.49 10.07 -35.60
C GLU A 570 21.20 9.47 -36.21
N LYS A 571 20.00 9.97 -35.87
CA LYS A 571 18.75 9.48 -36.49
C LYS A 571 17.77 10.63 -36.75
N SER A 572 17.96 11.36 -37.83
CA SER A 572 16.99 12.35 -38.31
C SER A 572 16.62 12.12 -39.78
N ASP A 573 16.33 10.86 -40.14
CA ASP A 573 15.75 10.51 -41.47
C ASP A 573 14.32 9.93 -41.36
N ASN A 574 13.83 9.66 -40.14
CA ASN A 574 12.45 9.23 -39.93
C ASN A 574 11.62 10.39 -39.37
N LEU A 575 10.82 11.03 -40.24
CA LEU A 575 9.83 12.09 -39.94
C LEU A 575 8.74 11.69 -38.92
N LEU A 576 8.81 10.51 -38.31
CA LEU A 576 7.87 9.99 -37.31
C LEU A 576 8.38 10.11 -35.86
N GLU A 577 9.67 10.40 -35.62
CA GLU A 577 10.23 10.51 -34.26
C GLU A 577 9.98 11.87 -33.57
N HIS A 578 9.30 12.82 -34.23
CA HIS A 578 8.90 14.10 -33.61
C HIS A 578 7.83 13.99 -32.52
N GLN A 579 7.30 12.79 -32.22
CA GLN A 579 6.24 12.61 -31.22
C GLN A 579 6.75 12.43 -29.76
N GLU A 580 8.04 12.16 -29.52
CA GLU A 580 8.53 11.93 -28.13
C GLU A 580 8.78 13.24 -27.34
N ASP A 581 9.10 14.36 -28.01
CA ASP A 581 9.25 15.69 -27.38
C ASP A 581 7.90 16.25 -26.84
N ASP A 582 6.76 15.70 -27.26
CA ASP A 582 5.41 16.17 -26.90
C ASP A 582 4.84 15.57 -25.63
N ASN A 583 5.55 14.63 -24.98
CA ASN A 583 5.04 13.96 -23.78
C ASN A 583 5.68 14.41 -22.46
N PHE A 584 6.38 15.55 -22.46
CA PHE A 584 6.97 16.16 -21.26
C PHE A 584 5.97 17.10 -20.57
N ALA A 585 5.83 16.96 -19.25
CA ALA A 585 4.96 17.79 -18.42
C ALA A 585 5.71 18.28 -17.18
N ILE A 586 5.32 19.44 -16.67
CA ILE A 586 5.96 20.05 -15.50
C ILE A 586 4.91 20.21 -14.41
N VAL A 587 5.21 19.72 -13.22
CA VAL A 587 4.40 19.97 -12.03
C VAL A 587 5.21 20.82 -11.09
N PHE A 588 4.75 22.03 -10.85
CA PHE A 588 5.46 23.01 -10.03
C PHE A 588 4.67 23.27 -8.74
N ALA A 589 5.31 23.11 -7.60
CA ALA A 589 4.71 23.33 -6.29
C ALA A 589 5.51 24.38 -5.50
N ALA A 590 4.83 25.46 -5.15
CA ALA A 590 5.35 26.57 -4.37
C ALA A 590 4.75 26.56 -2.95
N MET A 591 5.58 26.57 -1.91
CA MET A 591 5.22 26.40 -0.50
C MET A 591 5.79 27.57 0.30
N GLY A 592 4.90 28.42 0.82
CA GLY A 592 5.30 29.59 1.62
C GLY A 592 6.11 30.61 0.82
N VAL A 593 5.85 30.75 -0.49
CA VAL A 593 6.56 31.72 -1.33
C VAL A 593 5.91 33.09 -1.27
N ASN A 594 6.71 34.14 -1.50
CA ASN A 594 6.20 35.50 -1.59
C ASN A 594 5.38 35.69 -2.87
N MET A 595 4.48 36.67 -2.85
CA MET A 595 3.68 37.04 -4.03
C MET A 595 4.54 37.40 -5.24
N GLU A 596 5.68 38.07 -5.04
CA GLU A 596 6.62 38.42 -6.11
C GLU A 596 7.19 37.17 -6.78
N THR A 597 7.60 36.16 -6.00
CA THR A 597 8.10 34.88 -6.51
C THR A 597 7.01 34.13 -7.27
N ALA A 598 5.78 34.09 -6.75
CA ALA A 598 4.67 33.46 -7.43
C ALA A 598 4.32 34.15 -8.76
N GLN A 599 4.33 35.49 -8.78
CA GLN A 599 4.13 36.26 -10.01
C GLN A 599 5.27 36.07 -11.01
N PHE A 600 6.51 35.96 -10.54
CA PHE A 600 7.67 35.67 -11.38
C PHE A 600 7.48 34.37 -12.15
N PHE A 601 7.19 33.26 -11.47
CA PHE A 601 6.97 31.97 -12.13
C PHE A 601 5.76 31.99 -13.05
N LYS A 602 4.65 32.62 -12.63
CA LYS A 602 3.45 32.73 -13.47
C LYS A 602 3.75 33.47 -14.78
N ARG A 603 4.37 34.65 -14.70
CA ARG A 603 4.72 35.44 -15.90
C ARG A 603 5.72 34.69 -16.77
N ASP A 604 6.72 34.06 -16.18
CA ASP A 604 7.72 33.32 -16.93
C ASP A 604 7.09 32.15 -17.71
N PHE A 605 6.18 31.38 -17.11
CA PHE A 605 5.50 30.29 -17.81
C PHE A 605 4.49 30.77 -18.86
N GLU A 606 3.85 31.92 -18.65
CA GLU A 606 2.93 32.56 -19.61
C GLU A 606 3.70 33.12 -20.82
N GLU A 607 4.78 33.86 -20.61
CA GLU A 607 5.57 34.52 -21.66
C GLU A 607 6.29 33.53 -22.58
N ASN A 608 6.74 32.39 -22.03
CA ASN A 608 7.47 31.38 -22.80
C ASN A 608 6.56 30.34 -23.47
N GLY A 609 5.22 30.45 -23.31
CA GLY A 609 4.25 29.53 -23.92
C GLY A 609 4.25 28.12 -23.32
N SER A 610 5.02 27.87 -22.25
CA SER A 610 5.10 26.57 -21.58
C SER A 610 3.88 26.28 -20.70
N MET A 611 3.02 27.26 -20.46
CA MET A 611 1.88 27.15 -19.57
C MET A 611 1.01 25.93 -19.87
N GLU A 612 0.73 25.62 -21.14
CA GLU A 612 -0.08 24.45 -21.55
C GLU A 612 0.44 23.10 -21.02
N ARG A 613 1.73 23.00 -20.72
CA ARG A 613 2.40 21.78 -20.23
C ARG A 613 2.69 21.82 -18.73
N VAL A 614 2.33 22.90 -18.04
CA VAL A 614 2.67 23.15 -16.63
C VAL A 614 1.41 23.10 -15.77
N THR A 615 1.47 22.40 -14.65
CA THR A 615 0.49 22.51 -13.56
C THR A 615 1.13 23.21 -12.37
N LEU A 616 0.53 24.30 -11.90
CA LEU A 616 1.04 25.11 -10.79
C LEU A 616 0.22 24.90 -9.52
N PHE A 617 0.89 24.58 -8.41
CA PHE A 617 0.33 24.64 -7.06
C PHE A 617 1.03 25.74 -6.29
N LEU A 618 0.31 26.77 -5.84
CA LEU A 618 0.87 27.94 -5.18
C LEU A 618 0.29 28.10 -3.77
N ASN A 619 1.13 28.05 -2.76
CA ASN A 619 0.83 28.45 -1.39
C ASN A 619 1.61 29.74 -1.07
N LEU A 620 0.87 30.82 -0.83
CA LEU A 620 1.40 32.18 -0.71
C LEU A 620 1.60 32.58 0.76
N ALA A 621 2.77 33.13 1.07
CA ALA A 621 3.03 33.84 2.32
C ALA A 621 2.81 35.34 2.10
N SER A 622 1.70 35.91 2.57
CA SER A 622 1.39 37.34 2.40
C SER A 622 0.72 37.97 3.63
N LEU A 623 1.17 39.18 3.98
CA LEU A 623 0.67 40.02 5.08
C LEU A 623 -0.83 40.39 5.01
N THR A 624 -1.50 40.15 3.88
CA THR A 624 -2.94 40.44 3.68
C THR A 624 -3.80 39.19 3.46
N ALA A 625 -3.18 38.04 3.17
CA ALA A 625 -3.82 36.74 2.94
C ALA A 625 -2.78 35.65 3.18
N ASN A 626 -2.47 35.37 4.45
CA ASN A 626 -1.56 34.28 4.80
C ASN A 626 -2.27 32.96 4.51
N ASP A 627 -1.89 32.28 3.42
CA ASP A 627 -2.29 30.89 3.28
C ASP A 627 -1.74 30.11 4.49
N PRO A 628 -2.53 29.20 5.07
CA PRO A 628 -2.15 28.54 6.29
C PRO A 628 -0.87 27.71 6.16
N THR A 629 -0.10 27.63 7.24
CA THR A 629 1.15 26.85 7.26
C THR A 629 0.92 25.37 7.02
N ILE A 630 -0.27 24.85 7.37
CA ILE A 630 -0.62 23.44 7.18
C ILE A 630 -0.84 23.09 5.70
N GLU A 631 -1.30 24.05 4.88
CA GLU A 631 -1.40 23.81 3.43
C GLU A 631 -0.04 23.46 2.82
N ARG A 632 1.06 23.98 3.39
CA ARG A 632 2.43 23.65 2.96
C ARG A 632 2.75 22.17 3.13
N ILE A 633 2.16 21.50 4.13
CA ILE A 633 2.38 20.07 4.38
C ILE A 633 1.70 19.21 3.31
N ILE A 634 0.49 19.60 2.86
CA ILE A 634 -0.27 18.84 1.86
C ILE A 634 0.08 19.22 0.42
N THR A 635 0.57 20.43 0.17
CA THR A 635 0.94 20.93 -1.17
C THR A 635 1.86 19.99 -1.95
N PRO A 636 3.03 19.54 -1.41
CA PRO A 636 3.92 18.66 -2.17
C PRO A 636 3.30 17.27 -2.40
N ARG A 637 2.44 16.81 -1.48
CA ARG A 637 1.71 15.54 -1.61
C ARG A 637 0.67 15.60 -2.73
N ILE A 638 -0.06 16.70 -2.84
CA ILE A 638 -1.01 16.94 -3.96
C ILE A 638 -0.26 17.03 -5.29
N ALA A 639 0.85 17.77 -5.33
CA ALA A 639 1.67 17.90 -6.52
C ALA A 639 2.23 16.56 -6.98
N LEU A 640 2.80 15.76 -6.07
CA LEU A 640 3.34 14.44 -6.40
C LEU A 640 2.26 13.44 -6.80
N THR A 641 1.06 13.52 -6.22
CA THR A 641 -0.06 12.65 -6.63
C THR A 641 -0.54 12.98 -8.04
N THR A 642 -0.56 14.27 -8.39
CA THR A 642 -0.81 14.73 -9.76
C THR A 642 0.30 14.25 -10.70
N ALA A 643 1.56 14.35 -10.28
CA ALA A 643 2.70 13.87 -11.06
C ALA A 643 2.69 12.35 -11.30
N GLU A 644 2.30 11.56 -10.28
CA GLU A 644 2.14 10.11 -10.37
C GLU A 644 1.02 9.71 -11.33
N TYR A 645 -0.11 10.40 -11.28
CA TYR A 645 -1.19 10.21 -12.24
C TYR A 645 -0.70 10.47 -13.68
N LEU A 646 -0.11 11.64 -13.92
CA LEU A 646 0.39 12.02 -15.25
C LEU A 646 1.48 11.07 -15.76
N ALA A 647 2.40 10.64 -14.88
CA ALA A 647 3.50 9.77 -15.28
C ALA A 647 3.05 8.31 -15.46
N TYR A 648 2.41 7.73 -14.46
CA TYR A 648 2.20 6.30 -14.40
C TYR A 648 0.87 5.87 -15.02
N GLU A 649 -0.15 6.72 -15.08
CA GLU A 649 -1.43 6.40 -15.74
C GLU A 649 -1.47 6.98 -17.15
N CYS A 650 -1.07 8.24 -17.33
CA CYS A 650 -1.09 8.89 -18.65
C CYS A 650 0.22 8.70 -19.46
N GLY A 651 1.26 8.12 -18.86
CA GLY A 651 2.52 7.81 -19.55
C GLY A 651 3.43 9.01 -19.85
N LYS A 652 3.19 10.17 -19.22
CA LYS A 652 3.98 11.40 -19.44
C LYS A 652 5.33 11.37 -18.73
N HIS A 653 6.26 12.21 -19.17
CA HIS A 653 7.56 12.41 -18.52
C HIS A 653 7.44 13.67 -17.68
N VAL A 654 7.36 13.49 -16.37
CA VAL A 654 7.02 14.58 -15.45
C VAL A 654 8.28 15.08 -14.75
N LEU A 655 8.53 16.38 -14.86
CA LEU A 655 9.49 17.10 -14.05
C LEU A 655 8.76 17.80 -12.92
N VAL A 656 9.06 17.42 -11.67
CA VAL A 656 8.48 18.00 -10.48
C VAL A 656 9.47 18.97 -9.86
N ILE A 657 9.06 20.22 -9.68
CA ILE A 657 9.83 21.21 -8.92
C ILE A 657 9.06 21.55 -7.63
N LEU A 658 9.72 21.38 -6.50
CA LEU A 658 9.17 21.66 -5.17
C LEU A 658 9.97 22.80 -4.56
N THR A 659 9.37 23.97 -4.35
CA THR A 659 10.03 25.12 -3.70
C THR A 659 9.09 25.69 -2.64
N ASP A 660 9.43 26.03 -1.41
CA ASP A 660 10.70 25.83 -0.74
C ASP A 660 10.55 24.72 0.32
N MET A 661 11.41 23.70 0.27
CA MET A 661 11.41 22.60 1.24
C MET A 661 11.84 23.04 2.65
N SER A 662 12.50 24.20 2.79
CA SER A 662 12.75 24.81 4.11
C SER A 662 11.46 25.34 4.74
N SER A 663 10.60 25.98 3.95
CA SER A 663 9.26 26.41 4.39
C SER A 663 8.37 25.22 4.78
N TYR A 664 8.51 24.09 4.08
CA TYR A 664 7.88 22.82 4.44
C TYR A 664 8.35 22.32 5.81
N ALA A 665 9.68 22.24 6.01
CA ALA A 665 10.27 21.76 7.26
C ALA A 665 9.91 22.66 8.46
N ASP A 666 9.85 23.97 8.25
CA ASP A 666 9.45 24.92 9.29
C ASP A 666 7.96 24.78 9.66
N ALA A 667 7.08 24.51 8.68
CA ALA A 667 5.68 24.19 8.96
C ALA A 667 5.56 22.87 9.73
N LEU A 668 6.33 21.85 9.37
CA LEU A 668 6.35 20.58 10.10
C LEU A 668 6.83 20.75 11.55
N ARG A 669 7.82 21.63 11.77
CA ARG A 669 8.30 22.02 13.11
C ARG A 669 7.22 22.73 13.91
N GLU A 670 6.49 23.67 13.32
CA GLU A 670 5.41 24.39 13.98
C GLU A 670 4.32 23.44 14.47
N VAL A 671 3.91 22.48 13.63
CA VAL A 671 2.90 21.47 13.97
C VAL A 671 3.40 20.55 15.08
N SER A 672 4.65 20.10 15.02
CA SER A 672 5.25 19.27 16.06
C SER A 672 5.33 19.98 17.42
N ALA A 673 5.74 21.26 17.41
CA ALA A 673 5.79 22.08 18.61
C ALA A 673 4.39 22.33 19.21
N ALA A 674 3.38 22.55 18.38
CA ALA A 674 2.00 22.71 18.82
C ALA A 674 1.42 21.44 19.46
N ARG A 675 1.98 20.27 19.15
CA ARG A 675 1.61 18.97 19.73
C ARG A 675 2.43 18.61 20.97
N GLU A 676 3.34 19.48 21.41
CA GLU A 676 4.27 19.22 22.51
C GLU A 676 5.07 17.91 22.34
N GLU A 677 5.38 17.55 21.09
CA GLU A 677 6.23 16.39 20.79
C GLU A 677 7.67 16.63 21.26
N VAL A 678 8.39 15.55 21.52
CA VAL A 678 9.82 15.63 21.87
C VAL A 678 10.60 16.15 20.64
N PRO A 679 11.23 17.34 20.74
CA PRO A 679 11.94 17.92 19.60
C PRO A 679 13.25 17.18 19.34
N GLY A 680 13.60 17.06 18.06
CA GLY A 680 14.90 16.61 17.59
C GLY A 680 15.92 17.75 17.48
N ARG A 681 16.90 17.60 16.57
CA ARG A 681 17.98 18.57 16.38
C ARG A 681 17.42 19.92 15.88
N ARG A 682 17.83 21.02 16.54
CA ARG A 682 17.38 22.41 16.26
C ARG A 682 15.84 22.58 16.31
N GLY A 683 15.13 21.76 17.08
CA GLY A 683 13.69 21.89 17.29
C GLY A 683 12.81 21.20 16.25
N TYR A 684 13.38 20.65 15.18
CA TYR A 684 12.62 19.89 14.17
C TYR A 684 12.12 18.54 14.73
N PRO A 685 11.01 17.98 14.22
CA PRO A 685 10.48 16.70 14.70
C PRO A 685 11.46 15.55 14.44
N GLY A 686 11.45 14.55 15.33
CA GLY A 686 12.28 13.34 15.19
C GLY A 686 11.99 12.52 13.91
N TYR A 687 10.78 12.63 13.36
CA TYR A 687 10.35 11.94 12.14
C TYR A 687 10.59 12.74 10.85
N MET A 688 11.27 13.89 10.90
CA MET A 688 11.50 14.72 9.70
C MET A 688 12.20 13.95 8.57
N TYR A 689 13.12 13.04 8.89
CA TYR A 689 13.77 12.18 7.89
C TYR A 689 12.75 11.32 7.13
N THR A 690 11.90 10.60 7.87
CA THR A 690 10.88 9.73 7.27
C THR A 690 9.88 10.54 6.46
N ASP A 691 9.46 11.69 6.98
CA ASP A 691 8.47 12.54 6.33
C ASP A 691 9.00 13.12 4.99
N LEU A 692 10.23 13.63 4.95
CA LEU A 692 10.90 14.02 3.71
C LEU A 692 11.07 12.84 2.74
N ALA A 693 11.39 11.65 3.26
CA ALA A 693 11.54 10.45 2.43
C ALA A 693 10.23 10.05 1.74
N THR A 694 9.07 10.22 2.39
CA THR A 694 7.76 9.96 1.75
C THR A 694 7.49 10.85 0.54
N ILE A 695 8.12 12.03 0.46
CA ILE A 695 8.01 12.95 -0.67
C ILE A 695 9.04 12.59 -1.73
N TYR A 696 10.32 12.51 -1.35
CA TYR A 696 11.42 12.34 -2.29
C TYR A 696 11.45 10.95 -2.96
N GLU A 697 11.05 9.88 -2.27
CA GLU A 697 11.09 8.52 -2.84
C GLU A 697 9.96 8.22 -3.84
N ARG A 698 9.08 9.18 -4.11
CA ARG A 698 8.04 9.07 -5.15
C ARG A 698 8.59 9.28 -6.57
N ALA A 699 9.85 9.70 -6.70
CA ALA A 699 10.56 9.80 -7.98
C ALA A 699 10.97 8.41 -8.52
N GLY A 700 11.08 8.30 -9.85
CA GLY A 700 11.62 7.11 -10.51
C GLY A 700 10.91 6.68 -11.79
N ARG A 701 11.20 5.45 -12.19
CA ARG A 701 10.61 4.73 -13.33
C ARG A 701 10.11 3.37 -12.87
N ILE A 702 8.99 2.93 -13.44
CA ILE A 702 8.37 1.64 -13.12
C ILE A 702 8.41 0.75 -14.37
N GLU A 703 8.79 -0.51 -14.19
CA GLU A 703 8.82 -1.49 -15.27
C GLU A 703 7.42 -1.67 -15.88
N GLY A 704 7.35 -1.70 -17.22
CA GLY A 704 6.09 -1.80 -17.95
C GLY A 704 5.30 -0.48 -18.07
N ARG A 705 5.73 0.61 -17.41
CA ARG A 705 5.15 1.95 -17.60
C ARG A 705 6.12 2.86 -18.35
N LYS A 706 5.61 3.62 -19.33
CA LYS A 706 6.44 4.50 -20.18
C LYS A 706 6.86 5.80 -19.49
N GLY A 707 6.02 6.32 -18.59
CA GLY A 707 6.26 7.59 -17.92
C GLY A 707 7.31 7.51 -16.81
N SER A 708 7.73 8.67 -16.33
CA SER A 708 8.78 8.81 -15.32
C SER A 708 8.58 10.09 -14.52
N ILE A 709 9.02 10.10 -13.26
CA ILE A 709 8.98 11.29 -12.40
C ILE A 709 10.40 11.67 -12.01
N THR A 710 10.86 12.83 -12.44
CA THR A 710 12.13 13.44 -12.01
C THR A 710 11.82 14.53 -11.01
N GLN A 711 12.50 14.58 -9.88
CA GLN A 711 12.29 15.59 -8.86
C GLN A 711 13.48 16.54 -8.74
N ILE A 712 13.20 17.85 -8.75
CA ILE A 712 14.14 18.92 -8.39
C ILE A 712 13.57 19.71 -7.21
N PRO A 713 13.75 19.23 -5.97
CA PRO A 713 13.40 19.99 -4.78
C PRO A 713 14.37 21.17 -4.57
N ILE A 714 13.86 22.33 -4.20
CA ILE A 714 14.63 23.52 -3.91
C ILE A 714 14.51 23.78 -2.42
N LEU A 715 15.65 23.97 -1.75
CA LEU A 715 15.70 24.37 -0.36
C LEU A 715 16.59 25.58 -0.15
N THR A 716 16.17 26.49 0.72
CA THR A 716 17.01 27.59 1.19
C THR A 716 17.65 27.26 2.53
N MET A 717 18.97 27.11 2.54
CA MET A 717 19.73 26.79 3.75
C MET A 717 19.77 28.02 4.67
N PRO A 718 19.38 27.89 5.96
CA PRO A 718 19.54 28.97 6.91
C PRO A 718 21.02 29.29 7.15
N ASN A 719 21.38 30.57 7.08
CA ASN A 719 22.76 31.07 7.27
C ASN A 719 23.81 30.40 6.35
N ASP A 720 23.42 29.95 5.17
CA ASP A 720 24.28 29.23 4.21
C ASP A 720 24.90 27.94 4.82
N ASP A 721 24.32 27.39 5.89
CA ASP A 721 24.84 26.23 6.64
C ASP A 721 24.36 24.90 6.04
N ILE A 722 25.24 24.22 5.31
CA ILE A 722 24.97 22.89 4.74
C ILE A 722 24.78 21.79 5.81
N THR A 723 25.26 22.01 7.04
CA THR A 723 25.10 21.06 8.16
C THR A 723 23.78 21.22 8.92
N HIS A 724 22.95 22.17 8.47
CA HIS A 724 21.60 22.37 8.98
C HIS A 724 20.76 21.10 8.75
N PRO A 725 19.85 20.70 9.67
CA PRO A 725 19.05 19.48 9.52
C PRO A 725 18.33 19.33 8.17
N THR A 726 17.77 20.41 7.60
CA THR A 726 17.08 20.39 6.30
C THR A 726 17.95 19.93 5.13
N PRO A 727 19.09 20.60 4.80
CA PRO A 727 20.00 20.13 3.75
C PRO A 727 20.66 18.78 4.10
N ASP A 728 21.02 18.56 5.36
CA ASP A 728 21.68 17.32 5.81
C ASP A 728 20.80 16.09 5.57
N LEU A 729 19.55 16.10 6.06
CA LEU A 729 18.59 15.01 5.83
C LEU A 729 18.21 14.88 4.35
N THR A 730 18.07 15.99 3.63
CA THR A 730 17.81 15.94 2.19
C THR A 730 18.94 15.23 1.44
N GLY A 731 20.20 15.56 1.72
CA GLY A 731 21.37 14.93 1.08
C GLY A 731 21.55 13.44 1.39
N TYR A 732 21.04 12.96 2.53
CA TYR A 732 20.98 11.52 2.83
C TYR A 732 19.96 10.79 1.96
N ILE A 733 18.81 11.42 1.67
CA ILE A 733 17.70 10.80 0.94
C ILE A 733 17.90 10.94 -0.58
N THR A 734 18.31 12.10 -1.06
CA THR A 734 18.45 12.39 -2.49
C THR A 734 19.76 11.85 -3.06
N GLU A 735 19.84 11.77 -4.39
CA GLU A 735 20.94 11.12 -5.12
C GLU A 735 22.04 12.10 -5.53
N GLY A 736 22.35 13.05 -4.65
CA GLY A 736 23.21 14.20 -4.92
C GLY A 736 22.57 15.52 -4.53
N GLN A 737 23.20 16.62 -4.93
CA GLN A 737 22.74 18.00 -4.72
C GLN A 737 23.46 18.96 -5.68
N ILE A 738 22.80 20.05 -6.07
CA ILE A 738 23.40 21.17 -6.79
C ILE A 738 23.47 22.36 -5.84
N TYR A 739 24.68 22.87 -5.60
CA TYR A 739 24.93 23.90 -4.62
C TYR A 739 25.06 25.28 -5.27
N ILE A 740 24.18 26.20 -4.89
CA ILE A 740 24.16 27.58 -5.35
C ILE A 740 24.92 28.43 -4.33
N ASP A 741 25.99 29.08 -4.79
CA ASP A 741 27.00 29.71 -3.94
C ASP A 741 26.92 31.24 -3.97
N ARG A 742 26.88 31.84 -2.78
CA ARG A 742 26.86 33.29 -2.58
C ARG A 742 28.13 33.96 -3.08
N GLN A 743 29.30 33.31 -2.99
CA GLN A 743 30.55 33.92 -3.44
C GLN A 743 30.58 34.18 -4.95
N LEU A 744 30.08 33.23 -5.74
CA LEU A 744 29.94 33.37 -7.19
C LEU A 744 28.88 34.43 -7.53
N HIS A 745 27.77 34.44 -6.80
CA HIS A 745 26.71 35.43 -6.99
C HIS A 745 27.18 36.87 -6.75
N ASN A 746 27.92 37.11 -5.66
CA ASN A 746 28.49 38.42 -5.34
C ASN A 746 29.47 38.93 -6.40
N ARG A 747 30.06 38.02 -7.20
CA ARG A 747 30.93 38.32 -8.34
C ARG A 747 30.17 38.49 -9.66
N GLN A 748 28.83 38.55 -9.60
CA GLN A 748 27.94 38.70 -10.75
C GLN A 748 28.05 37.56 -11.78
N ILE A 749 28.37 36.34 -11.32
CA ILE A 749 28.38 35.14 -12.15
C ILE A 749 27.00 34.48 -12.04
N TYR A 750 26.38 34.20 -13.18
CA TYR A 750 25.10 33.50 -13.25
C TYR A 750 25.18 32.32 -14.25
N PRO A 751 24.62 31.14 -13.94
CA PRO A 751 24.08 30.75 -12.64
C PRO A 751 25.22 30.52 -11.62
N PRO A 752 25.10 30.99 -10.36
CA PRO A 752 26.17 30.87 -9.37
C PRO A 752 26.24 29.47 -8.76
N ILE A 753 26.53 28.45 -9.58
CA ILE A 753 26.62 27.05 -9.16
C ILE A 753 28.06 26.70 -8.82
N ASN A 754 28.31 26.27 -7.58
CA ASN A 754 29.61 25.79 -7.16
C ASN A 754 29.71 24.28 -7.37
N VAL A 755 30.58 23.89 -8.28
CA VAL A 755 30.73 22.50 -8.72
C VAL A 755 31.42 21.59 -7.69
N LEU A 756 32.15 22.14 -6.70
CA LEU A 756 32.88 21.33 -5.70
C LEU A 756 31.95 20.62 -4.71
N PRO A 757 31.02 21.30 -4.01
CA PRO A 757 30.06 20.63 -3.13
C PRO A 757 28.86 20.03 -3.89
N SER A 758 28.75 20.26 -5.20
CA SER A 758 27.71 19.67 -6.03
C SER A 758 28.07 18.25 -6.46
N LEU A 759 27.07 17.38 -6.54
CA LEU A 759 27.24 15.98 -6.93
C LEU A 759 25.96 15.44 -7.58
N SER A 760 26.10 14.61 -8.61
CA SER A 760 25.04 13.72 -9.12
C SER A 760 25.52 12.27 -9.09
N ARG A 761 24.87 11.41 -8.28
CA ARG A 761 25.25 9.98 -8.14
C ARG A 761 24.92 9.16 -9.39
N LEU A 762 23.85 9.53 -10.11
CA LEU A 762 23.40 8.83 -11.33
C LEU A 762 24.03 9.37 -12.62
N MET A 763 24.91 10.37 -12.53
CA MET A 763 25.61 10.90 -13.71
C MET A 763 26.30 9.78 -14.51
N LYS A 764 26.91 8.79 -13.85
CA LYS A 764 27.66 7.71 -14.51
C LYS A 764 26.81 6.85 -15.44
N SER A 765 25.51 6.68 -15.17
CA SER A 765 24.61 5.91 -16.03
C SER A 765 24.02 6.75 -17.15
N ALA A 766 23.93 8.07 -16.96
CA ALA A 766 23.36 9.00 -17.91
C ALA A 766 24.33 9.43 -19.03
N ILE A 767 25.64 9.24 -18.84
CA ILE A 767 26.68 9.71 -19.77
C ILE A 767 27.42 8.57 -20.44
N GLY A 768 28.13 8.88 -21.54
CA GLY A 768 28.96 7.92 -22.26
C GLY A 768 28.45 7.62 -23.66
N GLU A 769 29.06 6.61 -24.29
CA GLU A 769 28.76 6.18 -25.66
C GLU A 769 27.33 5.62 -25.76
N GLY A 770 26.56 6.09 -26.74
CA GLY A 770 25.13 5.74 -26.91
C GLY A 770 24.14 6.65 -26.17
N MET A 771 24.59 7.44 -25.18
CA MET A 771 23.75 8.41 -24.46
C MET A 771 24.10 9.85 -24.81
N THR A 772 25.35 10.28 -24.53
CA THR A 772 25.84 11.64 -24.82
C THR A 772 27.03 11.57 -25.78
N ARG A 773 28.26 11.72 -25.26
CA ARG A 773 29.52 11.60 -26.00
C ARG A 773 30.53 10.83 -25.15
N ARG A 774 31.42 10.09 -25.80
CA ARG A 774 32.36 9.15 -25.15
C ARG A 774 33.32 9.80 -24.15
N ASP A 775 33.63 11.08 -24.31
CA ASP A 775 34.60 11.87 -23.54
C ASP A 775 33.98 12.57 -22.32
N HIS A 776 32.66 12.55 -22.17
CA HIS A 776 31.94 13.34 -21.16
C HIS A 776 32.47 13.06 -19.73
N SER A 777 32.63 11.78 -19.36
CA SER A 777 33.11 11.42 -18.01
C SER A 777 34.52 11.92 -17.73
N ASP A 778 35.44 11.74 -18.69
CA ASP A 778 36.84 12.12 -18.55
C ASP A 778 37.00 13.64 -18.44
N VAL A 779 36.30 14.38 -19.30
CA VAL A 779 36.30 15.84 -19.34
C VAL A 779 35.78 16.42 -18.02
N SER A 780 34.65 15.91 -17.53
CA SER A 780 34.07 16.36 -16.26
C SER A 780 35.02 16.12 -15.08
N ASN A 781 35.62 14.92 -15.00
CA ASN A 781 36.57 14.57 -13.95
C ASN A 781 37.83 15.45 -13.98
N GLN A 782 38.35 15.77 -15.17
CA GLN A 782 39.51 16.64 -15.32
C GLN A 782 39.19 18.10 -14.98
N LEU A 783 38.04 18.61 -15.43
CA LEU A 783 37.58 19.96 -15.07
C LEU A 783 37.42 20.11 -13.56
N TYR A 784 36.82 19.12 -12.90
CA TYR A 784 36.65 19.12 -11.46
C TYR A 784 38.01 19.18 -10.73
N ALA A 785 38.95 18.34 -11.15
CA ALA A 785 40.30 18.31 -10.56
C ALA A 785 41.03 19.64 -10.74
N ASN A 786 40.99 20.22 -11.95
CA ASN A 786 41.61 21.51 -12.23
C ASN A 786 40.96 22.65 -11.44
N TYR A 787 39.64 22.61 -11.26
CA TYR A 787 38.92 23.61 -10.48
C TYR A 787 39.25 23.52 -8.99
N ALA A 788 39.36 22.31 -8.44
CA ALA A 788 39.78 22.09 -7.05
C ALA A 788 41.19 22.62 -6.80
N ILE A 789 42.16 22.23 -7.64
CA ILE A 789 43.55 22.73 -7.56
C ILE A 789 43.58 24.24 -7.73
N GLY A 790 42.85 24.80 -8.69
CA GLY A 790 42.76 26.25 -8.90
C GLY A 790 42.24 27.02 -7.68
N LYS A 791 41.29 26.46 -6.93
CA LYS A 791 40.80 27.06 -5.68
C LYS A 791 41.85 27.02 -4.56
N ASP A 792 42.57 25.90 -4.42
CA ASP A 792 43.68 25.80 -3.46
C ASP A 792 44.79 26.80 -3.80
N VAL A 793 45.15 26.92 -5.07
CA VAL A 793 46.12 27.90 -5.57
C VAL A 793 45.64 29.33 -5.36
N GLN A 794 44.34 29.62 -5.56
CA GLN A 794 43.77 30.93 -5.26
C GLN A 794 43.88 31.29 -3.77
N ALA A 795 43.68 30.32 -2.88
CA ALA A 795 43.89 30.51 -1.45
C ALA A 795 45.38 30.72 -1.12
N MET A 796 46.29 29.95 -1.73
CA MET A 796 47.73 30.15 -1.58
C MET A 796 48.17 31.53 -2.08
N LYS A 797 47.69 31.98 -3.25
CA LYS A 797 47.95 33.32 -3.79
C LYS A 797 47.61 34.42 -2.79
N ALA A 798 46.48 34.28 -2.07
CA ALA A 798 46.05 35.26 -1.08
C ALA A 798 46.97 35.30 0.16
N VAL A 799 47.69 34.22 0.48
CA VAL A 799 48.59 34.12 1.64
C VAL A 799 50.02 34.50 1.30
N VAL A 800 50.58 33.93 0.23
CA VAL A 800 52.01 34.04 -0.11
C VAL A 800 52.31 35.11 -1.17
N GLY A 801 51.28 35.62 -1.87
CA GLY A 801 51.42 36.56 -2.98
C GLY A 801 51.62 35.88 -4.35
N GLU A 802 51.48 36.65 -5.41
CA GLU A 802 51.50 36.15 -6.80
C GLU A 802 52.91 35.74 -7.27
N GLU A 803 53.95 36.43 -6.78
CA GLU A 803 55.35 36.20 -7.19
C GLU A 803 55.91 34.85 -6.70
N ALA A 804 55.27 34.24 -5.70
CA ALA A 804 55.67 32.96 -5.10
C ALA A 804 55.08 31.74 -5.83
N LEU A 805 54.23 31.96 -6.84
CA LEU A 805 53.52 30.89 -7.56
C LEU A 805 54.37 30.30 -8.69
N SER A 806 54.24 28.99 -8.91
CA SER A 806 54.87 28.33 -10.05
C SER A 806 54.19 28.70 -11.37
N SER A 807 54.85 28.42 -12.51
CA SER A 807 54.23 28.61 -13.83
C SER A 807 52.97 27.76 -14.03
N GLU A 808 52.89 26.59 -13.38
CA GLU A 808 51.71 25.74 -13.41
C GLU A 808 50.56 26.34 -12.59
N ASP A 809 50.86 26.87 -11.40
CA ASP A 809 49.88 27.55 -10.55
C ASP A 809 49.23 28.75 -11.27
N LEU A 810 50.01 29.51 -12.03
CA LEU A 810 49.50 30.61 -12.86
C LEU A 810 48.50 30.11 -13.91
N LEU A 811 48.73 28.95 -14.53
CA LEU A 811 47.78 28.34 -15.48
C LEU A 811 46.49 27.91 -14.79
N TYR A 812 46.57 27.34 -13.57
CA TYR A 812 45.38 26.99 -12.79
C TYR A 812 44.55 28.22 -12.41
N LEU A 813 45.18 29.35 -12.09
CA LEU A 813 44.49 30.61 -11.85
C LEU A 813 43.83 31.17 -13.10
N GLU A 814 44.51 31.11 -14.25
CA GLU A 814 43.94 31.53 -15.54
C GLU A 814 42.74 30.66 -15.92
N PHE A 815 42.86 29.34 -15.74
CA PHE A 815 41.76 28.39 -15.93
C PHE A 815 40.60 28.70 -15.00
N LEU A 816 40.85 29.00 -13.73
CA LEU A 816 39.80 29.27 -12.75
C LEU A 816 38.93 30.47 -13.17
N ASP A 817 39.54 31.59 -13.54
CA ASP A 817 38.80 32.79 -13.98
C ASP A 817 38.05 32.53 -15.29
N LYS A 818 38.68 31.84 -16.26
CA LYS A 818 38.01 31.48 -17.53
C LYS A 818 36.88 30.48 -17.35
N PHE A 819 37.04 29.51 -16.45
CA PHE A 819 36.01 28.52 -16.13
C PHE A 819 34.79 29.21 -15.53
N GLU A 820 34.98 30.07 -14.54
CA GLU A 820 33.89 30.81 -13.90
C GLU A 820 33.20 31.79 -14.87
N ARG A 821 33.96 32.50 -15.72
CA ARG A 821 33.40 33.53 -16.63
C ARG A 821 32.88 33.03 -17.97
N LYS A 822 33.32 31.87 -18.45
CA LYS A 822 32.89 31.35 -19.77
C LYS A 822 32.04 30.11 -19.64
N PHE A 823 32.41 29.19 -18.74
CA PHE A 823 31.75 27.90 -18.61
C PHE A 823 30.62 27.92 -17.59
N VAL A 824 30.87 28.47 -16.39
CA VAL A 824 29.83 28.68 -15.38
C VAL A 824 28.90 29.81 -15.80
N ALA A 825 29.47 30.96 -16.19
CA ALA A 825 28.64 32.07 -16.64
C ALA A 825 27.91 31.76 -17.96
N GLN A 826 26.60 31.93 -17.93
CA GLN A 826 25.67 31.71 -19.03
C GLN A 826 24.45 32.61 -18.81
N GLY A 827 23.81 33.16 -19.84
CA GLY A 827 22.58 33.94 -19.65
C GLY A 827 21.40 33.09 -19.17
N ALA A 828 20.43 33.72 -18.47
CA ALA A 828 19.22 33.05 -17.99
C ALA A 828 18.31 32.49 -19.09
N TYR A 829 18.42 33.02 -20.31
CA TYR A 829 17.67 32.57 -21.48
C TYR A 829 18.55 31.86 -22.51
N ASP A 830 19.86 31.81 -22.29
CA ASP A 830 20.77 31.06 -23.16
C ASP A 830 20.54 29.57 -22.94
N THR A 831 20.41 28.81 -24.02
CA THR A 831 20.27 27.35 -23.98
C THR A 831 21.47 26.74 -24.68
N ARG A 832 22.29 25.97 -23.96
CA ARG A 832 23.43 25.25 -24.53
C ARG A 832 23.09 23.77 -24.69
N ASN A 833 23.38 23.21 -25.86
CA ASN A 833 23.33 21.76 -26.04
C ASN A 833 24.52 21.11 -25.30
N ILE A 834 24.35 19.88 -24.80
CA ILE A 834 25.43 19.12 -24.16
C ILE A 834 26.71 19.09 -25.01
N PHE A 835 26.61 18.93 -26.32
CA PHE A 835 27.78 18.91 -27.20
C PHE A 835 28.54 20.24 -27.23
N GLN A 836 27.81 21.36 -27.26
CA GLN A 836 28.40 22.71 -27.20
C GLN A 836 29.08 22.93 -25.84
N SER A 837 28.45 22.47 -24.76
CA SER A 837 29.02 22.54 -23.40
C SER A 837 30.30 21.71 -23.27
N LEU A 838 30.36 20.53 -23.88
CA LEU A 838 31.57 19.70 -23.91
C LEU A 838 32.68 20.31 -24.79
N ASP A 839 32.35 20.94 -25.91
CA ASP A 839 33.35 21.63 -26.75
C ASP A 839 33.91 22.89 -26.06
N LEU A 840 33.06 23.60 -25.31
CA LEU A 840 33.49 24.69 -24.44
C LEU A 840 34.42 24.19 -23.33
N ALA A 841 34.10 23.04 -22.72
CA ALA A 841 34.97 22.39 -21.74
C ALA A 841 36.35 22.06 -22.33
N TRP A 842 36.41 21.49 -23.54
CA TRP A 842 37.69 21.24 -24.23
C TRP A 842 38.48 22.50 -24.51
N THR A 843 37.81 23.59 -24.87
CA THR A 843 38.46 24.89 -25.09
C THR A 843 39.16 25.39 -23.82
N LEU A 844 38.58 25.12 -22.65
CA LEU A 844 39.21 25.45 -21.36
C LEU A 844 40.34 24.49 -21.00
N LEU A 845 40.20 23.20 -21.27
CA LEU A 845 41.25 22.22 -21.01
C LEU A 845 42.52 22.46 -21.85
N ARG A 846 42.39 23.07 -23.03
CA ARG A 846 43.53 23.45 -23.89
C ARG A 846 44.40 24.58 -23.35
N ILE A 847 43.99 25.25 -22.27
CA ILE A 847 44.87 26.19 -21.55
C ILE A 847 46.07 25.43 -20.97
N PHE A 848 45.87 24.16 -20.59
CA PHE A 848 46.92 23.31 -20.07
C PHE A 848 47.67 22.57 -21.19
N PRO A 849 49.00 22.40 -21.04
CA PRO A 849 49.76 21.44 -21.83
C PRO A 849 49.18 20.03 -21.71
N ARG A 850 49.35 19.21 -22.76
CA ARG A 850 48.85 17.82 -22.82
C ARG A 850 49.30 16.97 -21.63
N GLU A 851 50.49 17.25 -21.11
CA GLU A 851 51.13 16.50 -20.02
C GLU A 851 50.43 16.68 -18.68
N LEU A 852 49.72 17.80 -18.45
CA LEU A 852 49.02 18.10 -17.18
C LEU A 852 47.59 17.53 -17.12
N LEU A 853 47.08 16.96 -18.22
CA LEU A 853 45.72 16.40 -18.29
C LEU A 853 45.70 14.92 -17.87
N HIS A 854 46.08 14.64 -16.62
CA HIS A 854 46.32 13.29 -16.10
C HIS A 854 45.09 12.38 -16.02
N ARG A 855 43.88 12.93 -15.95
CA ARG A 855 42.62 12.15 -15.79
C ARG A 855 41.94 11.83 -17.11
N ILE A 856 42.54 12.19 -18.25
CA ILE A 856 42.00 11.91 -19.58
C ILE A 856 42.83 10.82 -20.26
N PRO A 857 42.21 9.72 -20.73
CA PRO A 857 42.90 8.69 -21.48
C PRO A 857 43.52 9.24 -22.78
N ALA A 858 44.71 8.74 -23.14
CA ALA A 858 45.43 9.18 -24.34
C ALA A 858 44.58 9.10 -25.63
N LYS A 859 43.78 8.04 -25.79
CA LYS A 859 42.86 7.86 -26.94
C LYS A 859 41.84 9.00 -27.08
N THR A 860 41.30 9.48 -25.96
CA THR A 860 40.34 10.59 -25.94
C THR A 860 41.08 11.91 -26.17
N LEU A 861 42.24 12.09 -25.53
CA LEU A 861 43.06 13.27 -25.65
C LEU A 861 43.55 13.51 -27.10
N ASP A 862 43.99 12.47 -27.80
CA ASP A 862 44.44 12.55 -29.20
C ASP A 862 43.34 13.01 -30.15
N GLN A 863 42.09 12.67 -29.88
CA GLN A 863 40.97 13.03 -30.77
C GLN A 863 40.51 14.48 -30.57
N PHE A 864 40.45 14.96 -29.33
CA PHE A 864 39.77 16.22 -29.00
C PHE A 864 40.72 17.39 -28.69
N TYR A 865 41.98 17.14 -28.33
CA TYR A 865 42.92 18.19 -27.99
C TYR A 865 43.28 19.07 -29.21
N SER A 866 43.50 18.46 -30.39
CA SER A 866 43.99 19.14 -31.60
C SER A 866 42.91 19.81 -32.48
N ARG A 867 41.65 19.85 -32.06
CA ARG A 867 40.58 20.52 -32.85
C ARG A 867 40.69 22.04 -32.70
N ASP A 868 41.09 22.76 -33.75
CA ASP A 868 41.02 24.22 -33.77
C ASP A 868 39.57 24.71 -33.66
N THR A 869 39.37 25.83 -32.96
CA THR A 869 38.06 26.46 -32.64
C THR A 869 37.32 27.06 -33.84
N THR A 870 37.58 26.59 -35.06
CA THR A 870 37.09 27.20 -36.33
C THR A 870 36.35 26.24 -37.26
N ASN A 871 35.72 25.19 -36.73
CA ASN A 871 34.72 24.40 -37.48
C ASN A 871 33.36 24.45 -36.80
#